data_AF-A0A0J1J182-F1
#
_entry.id   AF-A0A0J1J182-F1
#
_cell.length_a   1.000
_cell.length_b   1.000
_cell.length_c   1.000
_cell.angle_alpha   90.00
_cell.angle_beta   90.00
_cell.angle_gamma   90.00
#
_symmetry.space_group_name_H-M   'P 1'
#
loop_
_entity.id
_entity.type
_entity.pdbx_description
1 polymer ?
#
loop_
_entity_poly.entity_id
_entity_poly.type
_entity_poly.pdbx_seq_one_letter_code
_entity_poly.pdbx_strand_id
1 'polypeptide(L)'
;MTASLVACRNGNAESSTEQNTSENANKDTQAGGETQAEGATQAGGATQAEGTTQAEGATQAEGTTQADDTGTMDAGSDAPGQNAVLLTEYQQDNQNLTFSDTAWNYDAENDVYWQIQVGYCSMPAASEYETMGIYVPGSYMDGKENDDGTYTCTINAEKSVNGYTAGTAPIVFPINTAGYSAQKAPSAYSYEGLADYLKAGYIYVYAGMRGRNNGYDDAGNLSYSGGAPWGVTDLKAAIRYYRYNADLLPGDTERIFTFGMSGGGAQSAVAGASGDSGLYNPYLMEIGAAMKDHDGNYISDAVCGSMCWCPITSLDYADEAYEWNLGQYASEGTRADGTWTAALSDDMSEKYAEYINQLGLKDENGNALTLEESETGIYTAGSYYNYLISVVETSLNNFLSDTTFPYTATAGFTRPDGGFAGGDSQTPSDGKGTDGPPEGFDGSNEKGELPEGITGKGVDGERPEKGTMPEMGADSSDSGGTTYETVQDYIASLNEEEVWVTYDQASNTAKITNMEAFVKHCKTASKDVGAFDDLNCSQAENMLFGNDEQDAMHFDSVIASLLEENQEKYAELSNWDTSYVESYNNALLSLDALGNSSSYRQNMYNPMYYLCDYYEGYATSKVAQNWRIHTGIEQGDTALTVETNLALALEQCEDVKSVEFETVWNQAHTTAERTGNSTTNFISWVDQCVK
;
A
#
# COMPACT_ATOMS: atom_id res chain seq x y z
N MET A 1 -61.41 24.17 -7.23
CA MET A 1 -62.02 25.24 -8.07
C MET A 1 -60.94 25.77 -9.00
N THR A 2 -61.27 26.32 -10.19
CA THR A 2 -60.41 27.23 -11.04
C THR A 2 -58.90 26.92 -11.13
N ALA A 3 -58.28 26.31 -12.16
CA ALA A 3 -58.52 26.09 -13.61
C ALA A 3 -57.98 27.15 -14.61
N SER A 4 -56.91 26.79 -15.35
CA SER A 4 -56.52 27.13 -16.76
C SER A 4 -55.17 26.40 -17.07
N LEU A 5 -54.81 25.78 -18.22
CA LEU A 5 -54.97 26.03 -19.68
C LEU A 5 -54.04 27.14 -20.23
N VAL A 6 -53.32 27.05 -21.38
CA VAL A 6 -53.30 26.16 -22.60
C VAL A 6 -51.81 25.91 -23.03
N ALA A 7 -51.29 24.82 -23.62
CA ALA A 7 -51.76 23.54 -24.21
C ALA A 7 -51.78 23.35 -25.77
N CYS A 8 -50.60 23.34 -26.46
CA CYS A 8 -50.36 22.86 -27.85
C CYS A 8 -49.01 22.05 -27.91
N ARG A 9 -48.73 20.94 -28.63
CA ARG A 9 -49.22 20.24 -29.87
C ARG A 9 -48.85 20.92 -31.20
N ASN A 10 -48.35 20.27 -32.28
CA ASN A 10 -47.96 18.87 -32.67
C ASN A 10 -46.59 18.95 -33.43
N GLY A 11 -45.90 17.93 -33.99
CA GLY A 11 -46.11 16.48 -34.20
C GLY A 11 -46.05 16.08 -35.71
N ASN A 12 -45.42 14.92 -36.03
CA ASN A 12 -45.23 14.28 -37.37
C ASN A 12 -44.25 14.98 -38.37
N ALA A 13 -43.65 14.32 -39.38
CA ALA A 13 -43.28 12.90 -39.63
C ALA A 13 -42.45 12.75 -40.94
N GLU A 14 -41.95 11.53 -41.21
CA GLU A 14 -41.59 10.91 -42.52
C GLU A 14 -40.36 11.37 -43.34
N SER A 15 -39.42 10.41 -43.46
CA SER A 15 -38.51 10.04 -44.57
C SER A 15 -38.35 10.92 -45.83
N SER A 16 -37.10 10.98 -46.32
CA SER A 16 -36.81 10.71 -47.74
C SER A 16 -35.38 10.18 -47.95
N THR A 17 -35.19 9.39 -49.02
CA THR A 17 -33.91 8.82 -49.47
C THR A 17 -33.20 9.76 -50.45
N GLU A 18 -31.87 9.75 -50.47
CA GLU A 18 -31.16 9.95 -51.74
C GLU A 18 -29.84 9.17 -51.79
N GLN A 19 -29.49 8.66 -52.97
CA GLN A 19 -28.24 7.94 -53.24
C GLN A 19 -27.27 8.89 -53.93
N ASN A 20 -25.96 8.67 -53.78
CA ASN A 20 -25.03 9.09 -54.83
C ASN A 20 -23.82 8.16 -54.92
N THR A 21 -23.20 8.08 -56.10
CA THR A 21 -22.33 6.96 -56.50
C THR A 21 -21.10 7.37 -57.29
N SER A 22 -19.94 6.84 -56.88
CA SER A 22 -18.70 6.73 -57.66
C SER A 22 -17.84 5.66 -56.95
N GLU A 23 -17.44 4.50 -57.50
CA GLU A 23 -16.73 4.22 -58.77
C GLU A 23 -15.49 5.14 -58.95
N ASN A 24 -14.28 4.67 -59.26
CA ASN A 24 -13.84 3.34 -59.70
C ASN A 24 -12.28 3.22 -59.58
N ALA A 25 -11.76 1.99 -59.54
CA ALA A 25 -10.41 1.58 -60.02
C ALA A 25 -9.10 2.11 -59.37
N ASN A 26 -7.92 1.47 -59.50
CA ASN A 26 -7.52 0.03 -59.61
C ASN A 26 -5.96 -0.09 -59.59
N LYS A 27 -5.43 -1.30 -59.29
CA LYS A 27 -4.11 -1.89 -59.68
C LYS A 27 -2.78 -1.54 -58.96
N ASP A 28 -2.10 -2.65 -58.59
CA ASP A 28 -0.71 -3.09 -58.87
C ASP A 28 0.50 -2.12 -58.66
N THR A 29 1.73 -2.53 -58.29
CA THR A 29 2.41 -3.85 -58.37
C THR A 29 3.58 -3.99 -57.36
N GLN A 30 4.14 -5.19 -57.20
CA GLN A 30 5.32 -5.53 -56.36
C GLN A 30 6.70 -5.10 -56.93
N ALA A 31 7.73 -5.32 -56.09
CA ALA A 31 9.18 -5.45 -56.32
C ALA A 31 10.05 -4.21 -55.99
N GLY A 32 11.24 -4.32 -55.40
CA GLY A 32 11.96 -5.52 -54.89
C GLY A 32 13.45 -5.50 -55.30
N GLY A 33 14.37 -5.73 -54.35
CA GLY A 33 15.81 -5.80 -54.64
C GLY A 33 16.70 -5.84 -53.39
N GLU A 34 17.51 -6.89 -53.28
CA GLU A 34 18.55 -7.07 -52.25
C GLU A 34 19.89 -6.45 -52.70
N THR A 35 20.78 -6.09 -51.77
CA THR A 35 22.21 -6.46 -51.89
C THR A 35 22.96 -6.30 -50.55
N GLN A 36 23.85 -7.26 -50.26
CA GLN A 36 24.81 -7.21 -49.13
C GLN A 36 26.11 -6.50 -49.55
N ALA A 37 26.89 -6.03 -48.56
CA ALA A 37 28.34 -5.90 -48.68
C ALA A 37 29.03 -6.03 -47.32
N GLU A 38 29.89 -7.05 -47.15
CA GLU A 38 30.80 -7.18 -46.00
C GLU A 38 32.05 -6.30 -46.17
N GLY A 39 32.76 -5.97 -45.06
CA GLY A 39 33.98 -5.17 -45.12
C GLY A 39 34.80 -5.13 -43.83
N ALA A 40 35.41 -6.27 -43.44
CA ALA A 40 36.21 -6.35 -42.22
C ALA A 40 37.68 -5.91 -42.40
N THR A 41 38.24 -5.19 -41.42
CA THR A 41 39.70 -5.12 -41.20
C THR A 41 40.06 -4.91 -39.72
N GLN A 42 40.95 -5.75 -39.19
CA GLN A 42 41.64 -5.49 -37.92
C GLN A 42 42.86 -4.56 -38.14
N ALA A 43 43.29 -3.80 -37.12
CA ALA A 43 44.51 -4.14 -36.37
C ALA A 43 45.06 -3.01 -35.46
N GLY A 44 45.12 -3.29 -34.15
CA GLY A 44 46.30 -3.06 -33.30
C GLY A 44 46.70 -1.63 -32.88
N GLY A 45 46.88 -1.44 -31.56
CA GLY A 45 47.57 -0.28 -30.99
C GLY A 45 47.42 -0.19 -29.47
N ALA A 46 48.42 -0.64 -28.72
CA ALA A 46 48.41 -0.55 -27.25
C ALA A 46 49.36 0.54 -26.75
N THR A 47 48.91 1.35 -25.78
CA THR A 47 49.77 2.21 -24.96
C THR A 47 49.13 2.46 -23.60
N GLN A 48 49.91 2.30 -22.52
CA GLN A 48 49.57 2.81 -21.19
C GLN A 48 49.85 4.32 -21.12
N ALA A 49 49.10 5.04 -20.28
CA ALA A 49 49.57 6.27 -19.65
C ALA A 49 48.90 6.45 -18.28
N GLU A 50 49.68 6.40 -17.21
CA GLU A 50 49.26 6.88 -15.88
C GLU A 50 49.30 8.42 -15.88
N GLY A 51 48.40 9.08 -15.14
CA GLY A 51 48.24 10.54 -15.22
C GLY A 51 47.46 11.17 -14.08
N THR A 52 47.90 10.96 -12.83
CA THR A 52 47.27 11.58 -11.65
C THR A 52 47.42 13.10 -11.62
N THR A 53 46.31 13.83 -11.43
CA THR A 53 46.33 15.20 -10.91
C THR A 53 45.31 15.38 -9.79
N GLN A 54 45.78 15.24 -8.55
CA GLN A 54 45.12 15.82 -7.38
C GLN A 54 45.33 17.34 -7.39
N ALA A 55 44.32 18.10 -6.97
CA ALA A 55 44.45 19.50 -6.58
C ALA A 55 43.50 19.77 -5.40
N GLU A 56 43.94 20.58 -4.43
CA GLU A 56 43.33 20.64 -3.10
C GLU A 56 42.38 21.82 -2.92
N GLY A 57 41.25 21.57 -2.24
CA GLY A 57 40.67 22.43 -1.19
C GLY A 57 40.22 23.86 -1.53
N ALA A 58 38.91 24.09 -1.37
CA ALA A 58 38.35 25.40 -1.07
C ALA A 58 37.35 25.30 0.10
N THR A 59 37.43 26.25 1.03
CA THR A 59 36.67 26.34 2.28
C THR A 59 35.19 26.68 2.09
N GLN A 60 34.34 26.25 3.02
CA GLN A 60 33.01 26.83 3.24
C GLN A 60 33.06 28.35 3.41
N ALA A 61 32.04 29.04 2.89
CA ALA A 61 31.58 30.35 3.37
C ALA A 61 30.09 30.51 3.03
N GLU A 62 29.32 31.09 3.95
CA GLU A 62 27.88 31.38 3.79
C GLU A 62 27.65 32.57 2.84
N GLY A 63 26.46 32.67 2.21
CA GLY A 63 25.96 33.99 1.79
C GLY A 63 25.05 34.08 0.55
N THR A 64 23.74 33.95 0.78
CA THR A 64 22.63 34.61 0.04
C THR A 64 22.40 34.30 -1.45
N THR A 65 21.14 34.01 -1.78
CA THR A 65 20.61 33.75 -3.13
C THR A 65 20.29 35.02 -3.93
N GLN A 66 20.64 35.00 -5.22
CA GLN A 66 19.73 35.42 -6.30
C GLN A 66 20.28 34.93 -7.66
N ALA A 67 19.46 34.21 -8.40
CA ALA A 67 19.66 33.85 -9.80
C ALA A 67 18.30 33.99 -10.52
N ASP A 68 18.31 34.37 -11.80
CA ASP A 68 17.10 34.74 -12.54
C ASP A 68 16.35 33.53 -13.11
N ASP A 69 15.03 33.71 -13.26
CA ASP A 69 14.06 32.75 -13.79
C ASP A 69 14.26 32.44 -15.28
N THR A 70 14.32 31.14 -15.61
CA THR A 70 13.82 30.59 -16.89
C THR A 70 13.20 29.19 -16.71
N GLY A 71 11.95 29.13 -16.24
CA GLY A 71 10.97 28.10 -16.62
C GLY A 71 11.25 26.62 -16.29
N THR A 72 10.77 26.19 -15.13
CA THR A 72 10.33 24.81 -14.82
C THR A 72 8.94 24.88 -14.18
N MET A 73 8.16 23.79 -14.17
CA MET A 73 6.89 23.74 -13.44
C MET A 73 7.14 24.01 -11.95
N ASP A 74 6.42 24.97 -11.37
CA ASP A 74 6.50 25.30 -9.94
C ASP A 74 5.59 24.35 -9.17
N ALA A 75 6.12 23.18 -8.79
CA ALA A 75 5.47 22.28 -7.84
C ALA A 75 5.27 23.06 -6.52
N GLY A 76 4.03 23.43 -6.24
CA GLY A 76 3.71 24.44 -5.23
C GLY A 76 4.21 24.05 -3.84
N SER A 77 5.04 24.91 -3.25
CA SER A 77 5.77 24.68 -2.00
C SER A 77 4.98 23.88 -0.94
N ASP A 78 5.57 22.78 -0.45
CA ASP A 78 5.03 21.81 0.53
C ASP A 78 4.78 22.37 1.96
N ALA A 79 4.65 23.68 2.09
CA ALA A 79 4.14 24.32 3.30
C ALA A 79 2.62 24.08 3.44
N PRO A 80 2.11 23.80 4.66
CA PRO A 80 0.67 23.59 4.88
C PRO A 80 -0.20 24.74 4.36
N GLY A 81 -1.37 24.39 3.81
CA GLY A 81 -2.33 25.30 3.22
C GLY A 81 -2.75 26.45 4.15
N GLN A 82 -3.02 27.62 3.58
CA GLN A 82 -3.30 28.86 4.31
C GLN A 82 -4.60 28.83 5.16
N ASN A 83 -5.39 27.76 5.06
CA ASN A 83 -6.62 27.54 5.84
C ASN A 83 -6.36 26.75 7.14
N ALA A 84 -5.20 26.11 7.30
CA ALA A 84 -4.90 25.27 8.46
C ALA A 84 -4.87 26.05 9.78
N VAL A 85 -5.45 25.46 10.84
CA VAL A 85 -5.34 25.98 12.22
C VAL A 85 -3.87 25.97 12.65
N LEU A 86 -3.40 27.07 13.25
CA LEU A 86 -2.04 27.12 13.79
C LEU A 86 -1.96 26.40 15.16
N LEU A 87 -0.90 25.62 15.38
CA LEU A 87 -0.64 24.89 16.63
C LEU A 87 -0.50 25.80 17.87
N THR A 88 -0.27 27.11 17.66
CA THR A 88 -0.28 28.14 18.70
C THR A 88 -1.67 28.65 19.07
N GLU A 89 -2.67 28.40 18.23
CA GLU A 89 -4.05 28.90 18.37
C GLU A 89 -5.04 27.78 18.74
N TYR A 90 -4.74 26.52 18.39
CA TYR A 90 -5.51 25.34 18.75
C TYR A 90 -5.81 25.26 20.26
N GLN A 91 -7.10 25.05 20.59
CA GLN A 91 -7.59 24.90 21.95
C GLN A 91 -8.11 23.47 22.15
N GLN A 92 -7.31 22.65 22.83
CA GLN A 92 -7.63 21.25 23.10
C GLN A 92 -8.80 21.11 24.09
N ASP A 93 -9.81 20.31 23.75
CA ASP A 93 -10.91 19.98 24.67
C ASP A 93 -10.53 18.81 25.57
N ASN A 94 -9.80 19.13 26.63
CA ASN A 94 -9.39 18.19 27.66
C ASN A 94 -10.57 17.46 28.33
N GLN A 95 -11.80 18.01 28.31
CA GLN A 95 -12.95 17.37 28.93
C GLN A 95 -13.46 16.21 28.06
N ASN A 96 -13.62 16.44 26.75
CA ASN A 96 -14.08 15.39 25.82
C ASN A 96 -12.99 14.34 25.50
N LEU A 97 -11.71 14.65 25.74
CA LEU A 97 -10.59 13.71 25.62
C LEU A 97 -10.33 12.84 26.88
N THR A 98 -11.05 13.06 27.98
CA THR A 98 -10.84 12.30 29.24
C THR A 98 -11.50 10.92 29.16
N PHE A 99 -10.72 9.87 29.43
CA PHE A 99 -11.18 8.48 29.50
C PHE A 99 -12.02 8.19 30.78
N SER A 100 -12.95 7.24 30.68
CA SER A 100 -13.85 6.89 31.78
C SER A 100 -13.35 5.68 32.57
N ASP A 101 -12.91 5.90 33.82
CA ASP A 101 -12.51 4.84 34.73
C ASP A 101 -13.69 4.00 35.25
N THR A 102 -14.94 4.47 35.08
CA THR A 102 -16.16 3.81 35.58
C THR A 102 -16.93 2.99 34.53
N ALA A 103 -16.58 3.06 33.25
CA ALA A 103 -17.37 2.48 32.15
C ALA A 103 -16.92 1.08 31.68
N TRP A 104 -16.04 0.40 32.42
CA TRP A 104 -15.52 -0.90 31.99
C TRP A 104 -16.60 -2.00 32.02
N ASN A 105 -16.53 -2.90 31.06
CA ASN A 105 -17.23 -4.17 31.07
C ASN A 105 -16.23 -5.28 31.42
N TYR A 106 -16.70 -6.43 31.90
CA TYR A 106 -15.84 -7.52 32.37
C TYR A 106 -16.32 -8.90 31.88
N ASP A 107 -15.44 -9.60 31.18
CA ASP A 107 -15.56 -11.02 30.86
C ASP A 107 -14.92 -11.84 31.98
N ALA A 108 -15.79 -12.41 32.83
CA ALA A 108 -15.40 -13.23 33.97
C ALA A 108 -15.06 -14.69 33.62
N GLU A 109 -15.24 -15.13 32.36
CA GLU A 109 -14.82 -16.46 31.90
C GLU A 109 -13.36 -16.41 31.42
N ASN A 110 -12.96 -15.33 30.75
CA ASN A 110 -11.63 -15.17 30.17
C ASN A 110 -10.66 -14.26 30.96
N ASP A 111 -11.10 -13.63 32.07
CA ASP A 111 -10.36 -12.60 32.83
C ASP A 111 -9.95 -11.43 31.93
N VAL A 112 -10.93 -10.72 31.36
CA VAL A 112 -10.71 -9.57 30.46
C VAL A 112 -11.62 -8.40 30.81
N TYR A 113 -11.06 -7.21 31.00
CA TYR A 113 -11.83 -5.96 31.01
C TYR A 113 -11.81 -5.31 29.63
N TRP A 114 -12.91 -4.68 29.23
CA TRP A 114 -13.00 -3.98 27.96
C TRP A 114 -13.89 -2.73 27.99
N GLN A 115 -13.59 -1.79 27.10
CA GLN A 115 -14.49 -0.73 26.65
C GLN A 115 -14.47 -0.66 25.13
N ILE A 116 -15.59 -0.32 24.51
CA ILE A 116 -15.75 -0.12 23.07
C ILE A 116 -16.48 1.20 22.81
N GLN A 117 -16.41 1.70 21.58
CA GLN A 117 -16.93 3.02 21.21
C GLN A 117 -16.31 4.17 22.04
N VAL A 118 -15.05 4.01 22.47
CA VAL A 118 -14.27 5.04 23.16
C VAL A 118 -13.82 6.09 22.15
N GLY A 119 -14.48 7.25 22.11
CA GLY A 119 -14.11 8.35 21.21
C GLY A 119 -12.72 8.90 21.51
N TYR A 120 -11.85 8.98 20.50
CA TYR A 120 -10.45 9.39 20.67
C TYR A 120 -10.13 10.85 20.29
N CYS A 121 -11.11 11.58 19.78
CA CYS A 121 -10.97 12.99 19.39
C CYS A 121 -12.22 13.79 19.82
N SER A 122 -12.08 15.10 20.02
CA SER A 122 -13.17 15.93 20.57
C SER A 122 -14.14 16.50 19.52
N MET A 123 -13.79 16.44 18.24
CA MET A 123 -14.59 16.96 17.12
C MET A 123 -14.66 15.93 15.97
N PRO A 124 -15.21 14.73 16.20
CA PRO A 124 -15.29 13.69 15.17
C PRO A 124 -16.17 14.12 13.98
N ALA A 125 -15.66 13.93 12.76
CA ALA A 125 -16.39 14.09 11.51
C ALA A 125 -17.17 12.81 11.11
N ALA A 126 -16.68 11.65 11.53
CA ALA A 126 -17.05 10.31 11.10
C ALA A 126 -17.18 9.37 12.32
N SER A 127 -18.14 9.64 13.21
CA SER A 127 -18.25 9.03 14.55
C SER A 127 -18.38 7.49 14.62
N GLU A 128 -18.64 6.79 13.51
CA GLU A 128 -18.57 5.32 13.45
C GLU A 128 -17.12 4.78 13.37
N TYR A 129 -16.19 5.62 12.93
CA TYR A 129 -14.77 5.33 12.78
C TYR A 129 -13.95 5.99 13.88
N GLU A 130 -14.29 7.21 14.32
CA GLU A 130 -13.50 7.97 15.31
C GLU A 130 -13.70 7.55 16.77
N THR A 131 -13.77 6.23 17.00
CA THR A 131 -13.81 5.59 18.31
C THR A 131 -12.94 4.31 18.32
N MET A 132 -12.71 3.71 19.48
CA MET A 132 -11.91 2.48 19.60
C MET A 132 -12.44 1.47 20.62
N GLY A 133 -12.02 0.21 20.45
CA GLY A 133 -12.11 -0.84 21.45
C GLY A 133 -10.77 -1.03 22.18
N ILE A 134 -10.80 -1.04 23.52
CA ILE A 134 -9.64 -1.28 24.38
C ILE A 134 -9.91 -2.54 25.20
N TYR A 135 -9.03 -3.54 25.10
CA TYR A 135 -9.16 -4.84 25.74
C TYR A 135 -7.92 -5.13 26.60
N VAL A 136 -8.13 -5.39 27.89
CA VAL A 136 -7.08 -5.44 28.92
C VAL A 136 -7.16 -6.76 29.68
N PRO A 137 -6.05 -7.52 29.82
CA PRO A 137 -5.99 -8.69 30.70
C PRO A 137 -6.42 -8.33 32.12
N GLY A 138 -7.40 -9.03 32.69
CA GLY A 138 -8.08 -8.68 33.93
C GLY A 138 -7.16 -8.57 35.13
N SER A 139 -6.08 -9.36 35.13
CA SER A 139 -4.96 -9.24 36.06
C SER A 139 -4.28 -7.86 36.10
N TYR A 140 -4.41 -6.97 35.11
CA TYR A 140 -3.85 -5.62 35.15
C TYR A 140 -4.72 -4.58 35.84
N MET A 141 -5.93 -4.93 36.28
CA MET A 141 -6.81 -4.00 36.99
C MET A 141 -7.48 -4.63 38.22
N ASP A 142 -7.77 -3.80 39.21
CA ASP A 142 -8.71 -4.12 40.29
C ASP A 142 -10.02 -3.38 40.02
N GLY A 143 -10.97 -4.11 39.41
CA GLY A 143 -12.31 -3.63 39.09
C GLY A 143 -13.31 -3.85 40.22
N LYS A 144 -14.22 -2.88 40.38
CA LYS A 144 -15.37 -2.94 41.29
C LYS A 144 -16.65 -2.70 40.50
N GLU A 145 -17.53 -3.69 40.50
CA GLU A 145 -18.88 -3.63 39.92
C GLU A 145 -19.69 -2.42 40.43
N ASN A 146 -20.44 -1.79 39.52
CA ASN A 146 -21.32 -0.65 39.71
C ASN A 146 -22.79 -1.08 39.67
N ASP A 147 -23.70 -0.21 40.13
CA ASP A 147 -25.14 -0.54 40.24
C ASP A 147 -25.85 -0.79 38.87
N ASP A 148 -25.18 -0.50 37.75
CA ASP A 148 -25.65 -0.71 36.38
C ASP A 148 -24.98 -1.91 35.66
N GLY A 149 -24.02 -2.60 36.31
CA GLY A 149 -23.27 -3.72 35.76
C GLY A 149 -21.94 -3.34 35.06
N THR A 150 -21.62 -2.06 34.96
CA THR A 150 -20.26 -1.61 34.59
C THR A 150 -19.30 -1.77 35.77
N TYR A 151 -18.00 -1.52 35.55
CA TYR A 151 -16.95 -1.64 36.54
C TYR A 151 -16.15 -0.34 36.64
N THR A 152 -15.96 0.13 37.88
CA THR A 152 -14.94 1.12 38.21
C THR A 152 -13.61 0.42 38.41
N CYS A 153 -12.62 0.70 37.56
CA CYS A 153 -11.34 -0.01 37.56
C CYS A 153 -10.17 0.92 37.95
N THR A 154 -9.16 0.32 38.58
CA THR A 154 -7.87 0.98 38.88
C THR A 154 -6.72 0.06 38.50
N ILE A 155 -5.60 0.63 38.05
CA ILE A 155 -4.43 -0.14 37.56
C ILE A 155 -3.82 -0.97 38.71
N ASN A 156 -3.68 -2.28 38.49
CA ASN A 156 -3.00 -3.21 39.41
C ASN A 156 -1.57 -3.50 38.91
N ALA A 157 -0.59 -2.80 39.48
CA ALA A 157 0.82 -2.95 39.15
C ALA A 157 1.52 -4.15 39.82
N GLU A 158 0.85 -4.88 40.72
CA GLU A 158 1.44 -5.97 41.54
C GLU A 158 1.29 -7.36 40.89
N LYS A 159 0.37 -7.51 39.95
CA LYS A 159 0.13 -8.75 39.18
C LYS A 159 0.87 -8.74 37.85
N SER A 160 1.01 -9.91 37.23
CA SER A 160 1.69 -10.08 35.95
C SER A 160 1.08 -11.16 35.05
N VAL A 161 1.03 -10.94 33.74
CA VAL A 161 0.66 -11.93 32.73
C VAL A 161 1.87 -12.19 31.83
N ASN A 162 2.27 -13.45 31.69
CA ASN A 162 3.40 -13.90 30.83
C ASN A 162 4.71 -13.08 30.96
N GLY A 163 4.99 -12.59 32.17
CA GLY A 163 6.19 -11.79 32.51
C GLY A 163 6.00 -10.27 32.50
N TYR A 164 4.92 -9.75 31.92
CA TYR A 164 4.59 -8.33 31.92
C TYR A 164 3.73 -7.95 33.12
N THR A 165 3.89 -6.72 33.62
CA THR A 165 2.97 -6.08 34.57
C THR A 165 2.13 -5.02 33.86
N ALA A 166 1.15 -4.47 34.55
CA ALA A 166 0.32 -3.38 34.06
C ALA A 166 1.09 -2.08 33.71
N GLY A 167 2.39 -1.98 34.01
CA GLY A 167 3.27 -0.88 33.62
C GLY A 167 4.45 -1.28 32.72
N THR A 168 4.43 -2.49 32.14
CA THR A 168 5.44 -2.98 31.18
C THR A 168 4.85 -3.74 29.98
N ALA A 169 3.53 -3.95 29.96
CA ALA A 169 2.82 -4.64 28.90
C ALA A 169 2.85 -3.85 27.58
N PRO A 170 3.19 -4.50 26.45
CA PRO A 170 2.99 -3.94 25.11
C PRO A 170 1.52 -3.62 24.83
N ILE A 171 1.32 -2.60 24.00
CA ILE A 171 0.01 -2.16 23.53
C ILE A 171 0.00 -2.35 22.01
N VAL A 172 -0.93 -3.15 21.47
CA VAL A 172 -0.92 -3.53 20.04
C VAL A 172 -2.16 -3.01 19.29
N PHE A 173 -1.93 -2.44 18.12
CA PHE A 173 -2.95 -1.82 17.25
C PHE A 173 -3.04 -2.57 15.90
N PRO A 174 -4.10 -3.36 15.66
CA PRO A 174 -4.36 -4.03 14.37
C PRO A 174 -4.86 -3.05 13.31
N ILE A 175 -4.51 -3.31 12.05
CA ILE A 175 -4.97 -2.54 10.89
C ILE A 175 -5.46 -3.49 9.76
N ASN A 176 -6.78 -3.55 9.60
CA ASN A 176 -7.53 -4.27 8.55
C ASN A 176 -8.12 -3.28 7.54
N THR A 177 -7.27 -2.60 6.77
CA THR A 177 -7.71 -1.60 5.77
C THR A 177 -7.40 -2.09 4.35
N ALA A 178 -8.08 -3.18 3.95
CA ALA A 178 -7.99 -3.79 2.62
C ALA A 178 -8.11 -2.74 1.51
N GLY A 179 -7.10 -2.59 0.65
CA GLY A 179 -7.08 -1.56 -0.40
C GLY A 179 -7.46 -0.17 0.13
N TYR A 180 -6.88 0.21 1.27
CA TYR A 180 -7.14 1.46 2.00
C TYR A 180 -8.59 1.73 2.43
N SER A 181 -9.44 0.69 2.47
CA SER A 181 -10.81 0.79 3.02
C SER A 181 -10.85 1.19 4.50
N ALA A 182 -11.99 1.68 4.97
CA ALA A 182 -12.14 2.21 6.32
C ALA A 182 -12.36 1.08 7.37
N GLN A 183 -11.63 1.13 8.47
CA GLN A 183 -11.74 0.20 9.60
C GLN A 183 -12.81 0.69 10.57
N LYS A 184 -14.01 0.09 10.58
CA LYS A 184 -15.03 0.44 11.60
C LYS A 184 -14.59 0.05 13.00
N ALA A 185 -14.91 0.90 13.98
CA ALA A 185 -14.69 0.60 15.39
C ALA A 185 -15.63 -0.54 15.87
N PRO A 186 -15.29 -1.27 16.96
CA PRO A 186 -16.13 -2.35 17.47
C PRO A 186 -17.45 -1.85 18.06
N SER A 187 -18.59 -2.43 17.67
CA SER A 187 -19.88 -2.23 18.34
C SER A 187 -20.29 -3.41 19.23
N ALA A 188 -19.60 -4.55 19.13
CA ALA A 188 -19.75 -5.70 20.02
C ALA A 188 -18.42 -6.16 20.64
N TYR A 189 -18.50 -6.87 21.77
CA TYR A 189 -17.37 -7.61 22.34
C TYR A 189 -17.34 -9.05 21.80
N SER A 190 -16.17 -9.49 21.37
CA SER A 190 -15.82 -10.89 21.18
C SER A 190 -14.43 -11.15 21.76
N TYR A 191 -14.23 -12.33 22.35
CA TYR A 191 -12.92 -12.81 22.80
C TYR A 191 -12.18 -13.62 21.72
N GLU A 192 -12.89 -14.03 20.67
CA GLU A 192 -12.32 -14.78 19.55
C GLU A 192 -11.24 -13.96 18.84
N GLY A 193 -10.13 -14.60 18.47
CA GLY A 193 -8.92 -13.96 17.93
C GLY A 193 -8.13 -13.03 18.88
N LEU A 194 -8.77 -12.34 19.84
CA LEU A 194 -8.09 -11.53 20.86
C LEU A 194 -7.29 -12.38 21.87
N ALA A 195 -7.72 -13.63 22.04
CA ALA A 195 -7.31 -14.50 23.13
C ALA A 195 -5.80 -14.68 23.28
N ASP A 196 -5.03 -14.75 22.19
CA ASP A 196 -3.60 -15.06 22.26
C ASP A 196 -2.76 -13.84 22.64
N TYR A 197 -3.11 -12.64 22.15
CA TYR A 197 -2.51 -11.37 22.58
C TYR A 197 -2.73 -11.14 24.08
N LEU A 198 -3.96 -11.34 24.56
CA LEU A 198 -4.32 -11.14 25.97
C LEU A 198 -3.64 -12.16 26.89
N LYS A 199 -3.50 -13.43 26.46
CA LYS A 199 -2.72 -14.47 27.18
C LYS A 199 -1.22 -14.22 27.15
N ALA A 200 -0.69 -13.63 26.07
CA ALA A 200 0.70 -13.18 25.98
C ALA A 200 1.00 -11.99 26.90
N GLY A 201 -0.04 -11.38 27.50
CA GLY A 201 0.04 -10.27 28.43
C GLY A 201 0.03 -8.90 27.75
N TYR A 202 -0.38 -8.82 26.48
CA TYR A 202 -0.51 -7.55 25.76
C TYR A 202 -1.86 -6.91 26.03
N ILE A 203 -1.93 -5.61 25.82
CA ILE A 203 -3.18 -4.85 25.73
C ILE A 203 -3.48 -4.64 24.25
N TYR A 204 -4.73 -4.84 23.88
CA TYR A 204 -5.17 -4.80 22.49
C TYR A 204 -6.06 -3.58 22.26
N VAL A 205 -5.78 -2.79 21.22
CA VAL A 205 -6.48 -1.53 20.95
C VAL A 205 -6.94 -1.49 19.49
N TYR A 206 -8.19 -1.87 19.26
CA TYR A 206 -8.80 -1.81 17.93
C TYR A 206 -9.36 -0.42 17.67
N ALA A 207 -8.52 0.46 17.11
CA ALA A 207 -8.93 1.80 16.69
C ALA A 207 -9.77 1.73 15.41
N GLY A 208 -10.92 2.39 15.37
CA GLY A 208 -11.57 2.69 14.10
C GLY A 208 -10.80 3.78 13.35
N MET A 209 -10.81 3.73 12.03
CA MET A 209 -10.09 4.62 11.12
C MET A 209 -10.92 4.85 9.86
N ARG A 210 -10.99 6.08 9.36
CA ARG A 210 -11.43 6.38 8.00
C ARG A 210 -10.51 5.72 6.97
N GLY A 211 -11.01 5.60 5.75
CA GLY A 211 -10.28 5.06 4.60
C GLY A 211 -10.40 5.97 3.39
N ARG A 212 -10.07 5.42 2.22
CA ARG A 212 -10.05 6.13 0.94
C ARG A 212 -11.38 6.83 0.57
N ASN A 213 -12.53 6.20 0.82
CA ASN A 213 -13.81 6.75 0.37
C ASN A 213 -14.31 7.88 1.28
N ASN A 214 -14.84 8.96 0.67
CA ASN A 214 -15.67 9.94 1.36
C ASN A 214 -16.95 9.31 1.94
N GLY A 215 -17.49 9.95 2.98
CA GLY A 215 -18.79 9.62 3.55
C GLY A 215 -19.88 10.59 3.10
N TYR A 216 -21.05 10.07 2.74
CA TYR A 216 -22.20 10.85 2.27
C TYR A 216 -23.45 10.62 3.13
N ASP A 217 -24.32 11.63 3.22
CA ASP A 217 -25.64 11.51 3.87
C ASP A 217 -26.72 10.90 2.96
N ASP A 218 -27.91 10.61 3.52
CA ASP A 218 -29.10 10.09 2.80
C ASP A 218 -29.56 10.97 1.60
N ALA A 219 -29.05 12.20 1.49
CA ALA A 219 -29.37 13.14 0.41
C ALA A 219 -28.20 13.36 -0.57
N GLY A 220 -27.06 12.68 -0.38
CA GLY A 220 -25.87 12.79 -1.22
C GLY A 220 -24.98 13.99 -0.94
N ASN A 221 -25.11 14.64 0.23
CA ASN A 221 -24.17 15.67 0.67
C ASN A 221 -22.96 15.01 1.35
N LEU A 222 -21.77 15.59 1.19
CA LEU A 222 -20.58 15.15 1.94
C LEU A 222 -20.83 15.26 3.45
N SER A 223 -20.68 14.15 4.16
CA SER A 223 -20.76 14.05 5.62
C SER A 223 -19.38 14.05 6.28
N TYR A 224 -18.37 13.44 5.64
CA TYR A 224 -16.97 13.51 6.05
C TYR A 224 -16.03 13.25 4.87
N SER A 225 -14.87 13.91 4.88
CA SER A 225 -13.79 13.62 3.94
C SER A 225 -13.11 12.30 4.26
N GLY A 226 -12.95 11.47 3.23
CA GLY A 226 -12.05 10.31 3.21
C GLY A 226 -10.75 10.65 2.51
N GLY A 227 -10.01 9.61 2.12
CA GLY A 227 -8.73 9.75 1.42
C GLY A 227 -7.53 9.88 2.36
N ALA A 228 -6.33 9.93 1.78
CA ALA A 228 -5.13 10.33 2.50
C ALA A 228 -5.25 11.81 2.90
N PRO A 229 -4.90 12.18 4.15
CA PRO A 229 -4.16 11.38 5.12
C PRO A 229 -5.02 10.78 6.26
N TRP A 230 -6.35 10.77 6.13
CA TRP A 230 -7.25 10.65 7.28
C TRP A 230 -7.14 9.34 8.05
N GLY A 231 -6.97 8.19 7.38
CA GLY A 231 -6.85 6.91 8.09
C GLY A 231 -5.63 6.83 9.02
N VAL A 232 -4.48 7.40 8.64
CA VAL A 232 -3.32 7.48 9.54
C VAL A 232 -3.45 8.64 10.55
N THR A 233 -4.15 9.72 10.20
CA THR A 233 -4.52 10.78 11.18
C THR A 233 -5.32 10.19 12.34
N ASP A 234 -6.31 9.34 12.01
CA ASP A 234 -7.17 8.63 12.95
C ASP A 234 -6.37 7.68 13.86
N LEU A 235 -5.48 6.87 13.29
CA LEU A 235 -4.57 6.01 14.06
C LEU A 235 -3.65 6.80 15.01
N LYS A 236 -3.07 7.92 14.52
CA LYS A 236 -2.24 8.81 15.35
C LYS A 236 -3.07 9.47 16.46
N ALA A 237 -4.31 9.84 16.21
CA ALA A 237 -5.23 10.40 17.21
C ALA A 237 -5.57 9.35 18.30
N ALA A 238 -5.84 8.10 17.92
CA ALA A 238 -6.06 7.00 18.87
C ALA A 238 -4.83 6.73 19.76
N ILE A 239 -3.63 6.70 19.18
CA ILE A 239 -2.35 6.57 19.91
C ILE A 239 -2.15 7.74 20.88
N ARG A 240 -2.39 8.98 20.43
CA ARG A 240 -2.26 10.19 21.25
C ARG A 240 -3.29 10.23 22.39
N TYR A 241 -4.53 9.80 22.15
CA TYR A 241 -5.55 9.66 23.20
C TYR A 241 -5.15 8.62 24.26
N TYR A 242 -4.58 7.49 23.84
CA TYR A 242 -4.10 6.48 24.78
C TYR A 242 -3.01 7.05 25.69
N ARG A 243 -2.04 7.78 25.11
CA ARG A 243 -0.99 8.49 25.84
C ARG A 243 -1.52 9.62 26.74
N TYR A 244 -2.53 10.37 26.30
CA TYR A 244 -3.20 11.40 27.12
C TYR A 244 -3.85 10.80 28.39
N ASN A 245 -4.34 9.57 28.30
CA ASN A 245 -5.05 8.87 29.38
C ASN A 245 -4.19 7.80 30.11
N ALA A 246 -2.86 7.85 29.99
CA ALA A 246 -1.95 6.83 30.55
C ALA A 246 -1.95 6.73 32.09
N ASP A 247 -2.45 7.73 32.81
CA ASP A 247 -2.68 7.64 34.27
C ASP A 247 -3.88 6.74 34.64
N LEU A 248 -4.77 6.44 33.67
CA LEU A 248 -5.99 5.65 33.85
C LEU A 248 -5.97 4.31 33.09
N LEU A 249 -5.12 4.21 32.06
CA LEU A 249 -4.96 3.03 31.21
C LEU A 249 -3.65 2.30 31.53
N PRO A 250 -3.66 0.96 31.71
CA PRO A 250 -2.43 0.19 31.85
C PRO A 250 -1.66 0.08 30.52
N GLY A 251 -0.43 -0.43 30.61
CA GLY A 251 0.48 -0.60 29.48
C GLY A 251 1.69 0.34 29.56
N ASP A 252 2.74 0.00 28.83
CA ASP A 252 3.88 0.90 28.62
C ASP A 252 3.68 1.61 27.27
N THR A 253 3.44 2.92 27.30
CA THR A 253 3.16 3.71 26.11
C THR A 253 4.39 3.93 25.22
N GLU A 254 5.58 3.52 25.67
CA GLU A 254 6.78 3.42 24.83
C GLU A 254 6.93 2.04 24.17
N ARG A 255 5.96 1.13 24.40
CA ARG A 255 5.83 -0.22 23.79
C ARG A 255 4.56 -0.36 22.95
N ILE A 256 4.19 0.70 22.24
CA ILE A 256 3.10 0.67 21.26
C ILE A 256 3.60 0.00 19.97
N PHE A 257 2.89 -1.00 19.45
CA PHE A 257 3.18 -1.64 18.17
C PHE A 257 1.97 -1.60 17.23
N THR A 258 2.18 -1.22 15.98
CA THR A 258 1.17 -1.35 14.92
C THR A 258 1.42 -2.62 14.11
N PHE A 259 0.36 -3.28 13.64
CA PHE A 259 0.47 -4.43 12.76
C PHE A 259 -0.64 -4.45 11.72
N GLY A 260 -0.28 -4.73 10.47
CA GLY A 260 -1.17 -4.54 9.32
C GLY A 260 -0.82 -5.42 8.12
N MET A 261 -1.79 -5.68 7.26
CA MET A 261 -1.58 -6.38 5.98
C MET A 261 -2.16 -5.60 4.80
N SER A 262 -1.56 -5.67 3.61
CA SER A 262 -1.97 -4.92 2.41
C SER A 262 -1.93 -3.40 2.67
N GLY A 263 -3.01 -2.65 2.37
CA GLY A 263 -3.15 -1.23 2.75
C GLY A 263 -3.01 -0.99 4.27
N GLY A 264 -3.38 -1.96 5.11
CA GLY A 264 -3.11 -1.91 6.55
C GLY A 264 -1.62 -2.08 6.88
N GLY A 265 -0.91 -2.90 6.10
CA GLY A 265 0.54 -3.04 6.20
C GLY A 265 1.25 -1.75 5.82
N ALA A 266 0.75 -1.07 4.78
CA ALA A 266 1.20 0.26 4.39
C ALA A 266 0.93 1.30 5.49
N GLN A 267 -0.28 1.35 6.07
CA GLN A 267 -0.57 2.27 7.17
C GLN A 267 0.22 1.96 8.45
N SER A 268 0.57 0.70 8.72
CA SER A 268 1.53 0.35 9.77
C SER A 268 2.93 0.89 9.45
N ALA A 269 3.40 0.75 8.21
CA ALA A 269 4.69 1.30 7.79
C ALA A 269 4.73 2.83 7.92
N VAL A 270 3.67 3.52 7.48
CA VAL A 270 3.55 4.98 7.64
C VAL A 270 3.52 5.35 9.12
N ALA A 271 2.77 4.64 9.98
CA ALA A 271 2.77 4.89 11.42
C ALA A 271 4.16 4.71 12.06
N GLY A 272 4.94 3.73 11.58
CA GLY A 272 6.32 3.50 11.97
C GLY A 272 7.29 4.60 11.50
N ALA A 273 7.16 5.08 10.26
CA ALA A 273 8.09 6.05 9.66
C ALA A 273 7.78 7.51 10.05
N SER A 274 6.51 7.86 10.23
CA SER A 274 6.02 9.23 10.36
C SER A 274 5.82 9.71 11.81
N GLY A 275 6.43 9.07 12.81
CA GLY A 275 6.20 9.39 14.22
C GLY A 275 6.42 10.87 14.54
N ASP A 276 5.44 11.53 15.13
CA ASP A 276 5.40 12.97 15.45
C ASP A 276 5.53 13.90 14.22
N SER A 277 5.36 13.38 12.99
CA SER A 277 5.51 14.16 11.75
C SER A 277 4.65 15.42 11.75
N GLY A 278 5.32 16.55 11.45
CA GLY A 278 4.69 17.87 11.43
C GLY A 278 3.52 18.00 10.46
N LEU A 279 3.51 17.21 9.38
CA LEU A 279 2.52 17.26 8.31
C LEU A 279 1.10 16.90 8.78
N TYR A 280 0.99 16.05 9.81
CA TYR A 280 -0.29 15.59 10.37
C TYR A 280 -0.97 16.62 11.28
N ASN A 281 -0.26 17.67 11.72
CA ASN A 281 -0.81 18.61 12.70
C ASN A 281 -2.14 19.26 12.27
N PRO A 282 -2.33 19.76 11.02
CA PRO A 282 -3.61 20.34 10.59
C PRO A 282 -4.78 19.36 10.76
N TYR A 283 -4.64 18.15 10.24
CA TYR A 283 -5.67 17.09 10.27
C TYR A 283 -5.99 16.62 11.69
N LEU A 284 -4.96 16.47 12.54
CA LEU A 284 -5.12 16.12 13.96
C LEU A 284 -5.84 17.22 14.75
N MET A 285 -5.59 18.49 14.42
CA MET A 285 -6.27 19.62 15.08
C MET A 285 -7.71 19.80 14.61
N GLU A 286 -8.00 19.52 13.33
CA GLU A 286 -9.36 19.59 12.76
C GLU A 286 -10.33 18.64 13.49
N ILE A 287 -9.93 17.40 13.75
CA ILE A 287 -10.77 16.42 14.47
C ILE A 287 -10.72 16.58 15.99
N GLY A 288 -9.86 17.49 16.49
CA GLY A 288 -9.68 17.73 17.92
C GLY A 288 -8.96 16.59 18.66
N ALA A 289 -7.88 16.05 18.10
CA ALA A 289 -7.05 15.04 18.75
C ALA A 289 -6.25 15.59 19.94
N ALA A 290 -5.78 14.72 20.84
CA ALA A 290 -4.91 15.13 21.93
C ALA A 290 -3.51 15.54 21.40
N MET A 291 -3.20 16.84 21.45
CA MET A 291 -1.90 17.40 21.06
C MET A 291 -0.96 17.56 22.26
N LYS A 292 -1.50 17.70 23.48
CA LYS A 292 -0.75 17.93 24.73
C LYS A 292 -1.29 17.15 25.90
N ASP A 293 -0.39 16.82 26.84
CA ASP A 293 -0.71 16.16 28.11
C ASP A 293 -1.32 17.14 29.15
N HIS A 294 -1.60 16.63 30.35
CA HIS A 294 -2.15 17.43 31.44
C HIS A 294 -1.18 18.50 31.99
N ASP A 295 0.14 18.37 31.79
CA ASP A 295 1.17 19.34 32.19
C ASP A 295 1.48 20.36 31.07
N GLY A 296 1.04 20.10 29.84
CA GLY A 296 1.20 20.95 28.66
C GLY A 296 2.35 20.58 27.72
N ASN A 297 3.00 19.42 27.92
CA ASN A 297 4.00 18.88 26.99
C ASN A 297 3.31 18.31 25.75
N TYR A 298 4.00 18.23 24.61
CA TYR A 298 3.44 17.61 23.40
C TYR A 298 3.35 16.08 23.54
N ILE A 299 2.22 15.51 23.11
CA ILE A 299 2.04 14.06 23.06
C ILE A 299 2.58 13.52 21.73
N SER A 300 3.36 12.45 21.84
CA SER A 300 3.93 11.72 20.70
C SER A 300 2.94 10.72 20.09
N ASP A 301 3.00 10.51 18.78
CA ASP A 301 2.37 9.38 18.08
C ASP A 301 3.37 8.34 17.55
N ALA A 302 4.67 8.56 17.72
CA ALA A 302 5.71 7.60 17.35
C ALA A 302 5.55 6.25 18.10
N VAL A 303 5.75 5.14 17.38
CA VAL A 303 5.54 3.77 17.87
C VAL A 303 6.87 3.05 18.14
N CYS A 304 6.84 2.01 18.98
CA CYS A 304 8.00 1.19 19.33
C CYS A 304 8.47 0.32 18.16
N GLY A 305 7.51 -0.20 17.39
CA GLY A 305 7.76 -0.99 16.19
C GLY A 305 6.55 -1.18 15.30
N SER A 306 6.80 -1.64 14.08
CA SER A 306 5.80 -1.87 13.03
C SER A 306 5.96 -3.26 12.40
N MET A 307 4.83 -3.94 12.22
CA MET A 307 4.72 -5.24 11.53
C MET A 307 3.88 -5.08 10.25
N CYS A 308 4.54 -5.17 9.10
CA CYS A 308 3.98 -4.94 7.78
C CYS A 308 3.95 -6.25 6.98
N TRP A 309 2.77 -6.80 6.72
CA TRP A 309 2.60 -7.88 5.75
C TRP A 309 2.17 -7.33 4.38
N CYS A 310 2.93 -7.62 3.32
CA CYS A 310 2.73 -7.12 1.95
C CYS A 310 2.33 -5.62 1.88
N PRO A 311 3.12 -4.68 2.48
CA PRO A 311 2.77 -3.26 2.50
C PRO A 311 2.77 -2.65 1.10
N ILE A 312 1.62 -2.15 0.67
CA ILE A 312 1.45 -1.43 -0.61
C ILE A 312 1.82 0.05 -0.40
N THR A 313 3.12 0.36 -0.34
CA THR A 313 3.63 1.73 -0.05
C THR A 313 4.30 2.38 -1.27
N SER A 314 4.81 3.61 -1.09
CA SER A 314 5.59 4.34 -2.11
C SER A 314 4.81 4.60 -3.39
N LEU A 315 3.53 4.99 -3.23
CA LEU A 315 2.57 5.18 -4.32
C LEU A 315 2.98 6.30 -5.30
N ASP A 316 3.82 7.22 -4.86
CA ASP A 316 4.45 8.29 -5.64
C ASP A 316 5.44 7.81 -6.73
N TYR A 317 5.79 6.52 -6.73
CA TYR A 317 6.61 5.83 -7.75
C TYR A 317 6.17 4.36 -7.94
N ALA A 318 4.94 4.01 -7.55
CA ALA A 318 4.50 2.61 -7.55
C ALA A 318 4.14 2.10 -8.96
N ASP A 319 3.72 2.98 -9.85
CA ASP A 319 3.46 2.68 -11.25
C ASP A 319 4.76 2.43 -12.02
N GLU A 320 5.76 3.31 -11.91
CA GLU A 320 7.11 3.08 -12.43
C GLU A 320 7.73 1.80 -11.87
N ALA A 321 7.52 1.51 -10.58
CA ALA A 321 7.98 0.27 -9.96
C ALA A 321 7.31 -0.96 -10.60
N TYR A 322 6.01 -0.89 -10.89
CA TYR A 322 5.25 -1.98 -11.50
C TYR A 322 5.68 -2.23 -12.94
N GLU A 323 5.85 -1.19 -13.74
CA GLU A 323 6.33 -1.32 -15.12
C GLU A 323 7.77 -1.82 -15.18
N TRP A 324 8.67 -1.25 -14.38
CA TRP A 324 10.07 -1.67 -14.34
C TRP A 324 10.24 -3.11 -13.84
N ASN A 325 9.54 -3.50 -12.77
CA ASN A 325 9.73 -4.82 -12.19
C ASN A 325 8.96 -5.93 -12.94
N LEU A 326 7.76 -5.63 -13.44
CA LEU A 326 6.82 -6.64 -13.96
C LEU A 326 6.35 -6.33 -15.39
N GLY A 327 5.92 -5.09 -15.65
CA GLY A 327 5.24 -4.68 -16.88
C GLY A 327 6.08 -4.86 -18.15
N GLN A 328 7.37 -4.49 -18.11
CA GLN A 328 8.32 -4.63 -19.23
C GLN A 328 8.50 -6.08 -19.74
N TYR A 329 8.04 -7.09 -18.99
CA TYR A 329 8.10 -8.50 -19.38
C TYR A 329 6.78 -9.04 -19.98
N ALA A 330 5.76 -8.19 -20.13
CA ALA A 330 4.47 -8.51 -20.72
C ALA A 330 4.22 -7.72 -22.03
N SER A 331 3.59 -8.36 -23.02
CA SER A 331 3.38 -7.79 -24.36
C SER A 331 1.94 -7.92 -24.87
N GLU A 332 0.96 -7.93 -23.96
CA GLU A 332 -0.47 -8.08 -24.24
C GLU A 332 -1.29 -6.99 -23.51
N GLY A 333 -2.59 -6.89 -23.81
CA GLY A 333 -3.48 -5.91 -23.19
C GLY A 333 -3.06 -4.47 -23.50
N THR A 334 -2.96 -3.62 -22.47
CA THR A 334 -2.40 -2.26 -22.60
C THR A 334 -0.94 -2.24 -23.07
N ARG A 335 -0.16 -3.32 -22.87
CA ARG A 335 1.26 -3.43 -23.28
C ARG A 335 1.44 -4.10 -24.65
N ALA A 336 0.39 -4.17 -25.47
CA ALA A 336 0.48 -4.71 -26.83
C ALA A 336 1.24 -3.79 -27.80
N ASP A 337 2.03 -4.37 -28.71
CA ASP A 337 2.80 -3.63 -29.73
C ASP A 337 1.94 -2.62 -30.52
N GLY A 338 2.38 -1.36 -30.52
CA GLY A 338 1.71 -0.25 -31.19
C GLY A 338 0.60 0.46 -30.39
N THR A 339 0.35 0.13 -29.12
CA THR A 339 -0.41 1.01 -28.21
C THR A 339 0.47 2.16 -27.71
N TRP A 340 -0.15 3.27 -27.32
CA TRP A 340 0.59 4.34 -26.64
C TRP A 340 0.98 3.94 -25.20
N THR A 341 0.16 3.14 -24.52
CA THR A 341 0.42 2.63 -23.17
C THR A 341 1.61 1.69 -23.09
N ALA A 342 1.93 0.94 -24.15
CA ALA A 342 3.20 0.18 -24.21
C ALA A 342 4.41 1.13 -24.17
N ALA A 343 4.35 2.24 -24.93
CA ALA A 343 5.41 3.25 -24.90
C ALA A 343 5.48 4.02 -23.57
N LEU A 344 4.35 4.23 -22.87
CA LEU A 344 4.35 4.76 -21.51
C LEU A 344 4.98 3.77 -20.52
N SER A 345 4.72 2.46 -20.65
CA SER A 345 5.36 1.40 -19.84
C SER A 345 6.89 1.38 -20.00
N ASP A 346 7.39 1.56 -21.22
CA ASP A 346 8.82 1.70 -21.49
C ASP A 346 9.40 2.97 -20.83
N ASP A 347 8.74 4.12 -21.00
CA ASP A 347 9.20 5.40 -20.46
C ASP A 347 9.16 5.43 -18.92
N MET A 348 8.10 4.89 -18.29
CA MET A 348 8.01 4.69 -16.85
C MET A 348 9.11 3.76 -16.33
N SER A 349 9.47 2.72 -17.08
CA SER A 349 10.57 1.82 -16.72
C SER A 349 11.93 2.52 -16.70
N GLU A 350 12.16 3.52 -17.57
CA GLU A 350 13.34 4.39 -17.48
C GLU A 350 13.25 5.34 -16.27
N LYS A 351 12.08 5.93 -16.00
CA LYS A 351 11.89 6.81 -14.83
C LYS A 351 12.08 6.09 -13.50
N TYR A 352 11.75 4.79 -13.39
CA TYR A 352 12.11 4.02 -12.21
C TYR A 352 13.63 3.91 -12.00
N ALA A 353 14.38 3.72 -13.08
CA ALA A 353 15.83 3.61 -13.00
C ALA A 353 16.50 4.96 -12.69
N GLU A 354 15.96 6.07 -13.21
CA GLU A 354 16.35 7.42 -12.78
C GLU A 354 16.11 7.62 -11.28
N TYR A 355 14.95 7.19 -10.76
CA TYR A 355 14.57 7.32 -9.34
C TYR A 355 15.46 6.48 -8.42
N ILE A 356 15.60 5.17 -8.67
CA ILE A 356 16.44 4.27 -7.85
C ILE A 356 17.89 4.77 -7.75
N ASN A 357 18.44 5.30 -8.84
CA ASN A 357 19.78 5.87 -8.87
C ASN A 357 19.93 7.19 -8.09
N GLN A 358 18.83 7.90 -7.83
CA GLN A 358 18.80 9.12 -7.02
C GLN A 358 18.41 8.86 -5.55
N LEU A 359 17.61 7.83 -5.29
CA LEU A 359 17.14 7.41 -3.96
C LEU A 359 18.28 6.97 -3.01
N GLY A 360 19.44 6.62 -3.56
CA GLY A 360 20.68 6.45 -2.80
C GLY A 360 20.74 5.20 -1.91
N LEU A 361 19.94 4.17 -2.20
CA LEU A 361 19.91 2.90 -1.47
C LEU A 361 21.28 2.20 -1.44
N LYS A 362 21.54 1.43 -0.38
CA LYS A 362 22.81 0.72 -0.16
C LYS A 362 22.58 -0.69 0.37
N ASP A 363 23.48 -1.60 0.05
CA ASP A 363 23.48 -2.97 0.60
C ASP A 363 23.92 -3.00 2.08
N GLU A 364 23.88 -4.18 2.69
CA GLU A 364 24.25 -4.40 4.10
C GLU A 364 25.75 -4.16 4.41
N ASN A 365 26.55 -3.94 3.37
CA ASN A 365 27.98 -3.59 3.45
C ASN A 365 28.22 -2.08 3.20
N GLY A 366 27.18 -1.31 2.87
CA GLY A 366 27.24 0.12 2.56
C GLY A 366 27.60 0.45 1.09
N ASN A 367 27.57 -0.52 0.17
CA ASN A 367 27.78 -0.27 -1.26
C ASN A 367 26.50 0.29 -1.87
N ALA A 368 26.62 1.30 -2.74
CA ALA A 368 25.47 1.87 -3.45
C ALA A 368 24.80 0.84 -4.39
N LEU A 369 23.47 0.78 -4.32
CA LEU A 369 22.63 -0.03 -5.19
C LEU A 369 22.10 0.83 -6.34
N THR A 370 22.64 0.61 -7.54
CA THR A 370 22.32 1.39 -8.75
C THR A 370 21.84 0.48 -9.87
N LEU A 371 21.04 1.03 -10.78
CA LEU A 371 20.61 0.41 -12.03
C LEU A 371 21.43 0.92 -13.22
N GLU A 372 21.79 0.00 -14.11
CA GLU A 372 22.56 0.27 -15.33
C GLU A 372 21.78 -0.21 -16.56
N GLU A 373 21.92 0.53 -17.67
CA GLU A 373 21.40 0.17 -18.99
C GLU A 373 22.08 -1.13 -19.49
N SER A 374 21.28 -2.12 -19.91
CA SER A 374 21.76 -3.37 -20.51
C SER A 374 22.18 -3.20 -21.97
N GLU A 375 22.84 -4.19 -22.58
CA GLU A 375 23.17 -4.19 -24.03
C GLU A 375 21.94 -4.07 -24.95
N THR A 376 20.73 -4.25 -24.41
CA THR A 376 19.43 -4.11 -25.09
C THR A 376 18.69 -2.80 -24.82
N GLY A 377 19.26 -1.86 -24.06
CA GLY A 377 18.67 -0.54 -23.78
C GLY A 377 17.66 -0.50 -22.62
N ILE A 378 17.55 -1.57 -21.84
CA ILE A 378 16.63 -1.68 -20.70
C ILE A 378 17.46 -1.68 -19.41
N TYR A 379 17.02 -0.96 -18.36
CA TYR A 379 17.75 -0.85 -17.09
C TYR A 379 17.64 -2.11 -16.21
N THR A 380 18.20 -3.22 -16.69
CA THR A 380 18.19 -4.56 -16.06
C THR A 380 19.59 -5.06 -15.72
N ALA A 381 20.52 -4.12 -15.46
CA ALA A 381 21.87 -4.39 -14.96
C ALA A 381 22.19 -3.50 -13.73
N GLY A 382 23.44 -3.52 -13.25
CA GLY A 382 23.87 -2.77 -12.06
C GLY A 382 23.73 -3.54 -10.74
N SER A 383 24.18 -2.93 -9.63
CA SER A 383 24.18 -3.57 -8.30
C SER A 383 22.77 -3.79 -7.73
N TYR A 384 21.82 -2.88 -7.99
CA TYR A 384 20.43 -3.02 -7.53
C TYR A 384 19.73 -4.23 -8.17
N TYR A 385 19.89 -4.43 -9.48
CA TYR A 385 19.34 -5.60 -10.17
C TYR A 385 19.89 -6.92 -9.57
N ASN A 386 21.21 -6.99 -9.37
CA ASN A 386 21.85 -8.14 -8.74
C ASN A 386 21.38 -8.36 -7.29
N TYR A 387 21.05 -7.31 -6.55
CA TYR A 387 20.47 -7.41 -5.21
C TYR A 387 19.07 -8.05 -5.26
N LEU A 388 18.18 -7.62 -6.15
CA LEU A 388 16.86 -8.23 -6.30
C LEU A 388 16.92 -9.70 -6.75
N ILE A 389 17.87 -10.06 -7.63
CA ILE A 389 18.16 -11.46 -7.95
C ILE A 389 18.50 -12.24 -6.66
N SER A 390 19.32 -11.67 -5.78
CA SER A 390 19.69 -12.30 -4.50
C SER A 390 18.51 -12.40 -3.51
N VAL A 391 17.53 -11.49 -3.54
CA VAL A 391 16.28 -11.58 -2.77
C VAL A 391 15.45 -12.78 -3.23
N VAL A 392 15.25 -12.94 -4.55
CA VAL A 392 14.52 -14.08 -5.13
C VAL A 392 15.23 -15.40 -4.84
N GLU A 393 16.56 -15.46 -5.00
CA GLU A 393 17.35 -16.63 -4.62
C GLU A 393 17.23 -16.94 -3.13
N THR A 394 17.28 -15.93 -2.25
CA THR A 394 17.17 -16.11 -0.80
C THR A 394 15.80 -16.68 -0.41
N SER A 395 14.72 -16.18 -1.03
CA SER A 395 13.36 -16.69 -0.82
C SER A 395 13.23 -18.18 -1.15
N LEU A 396 13.69 -18.59 -2.34
CA LEU A 396 13.70 -20.00 -2.75
C LEU A 396 14.60 -20.84 -1.83
N ASN A 397 15.76 -20.33 -1.45
CA ASN A 397 16.70 -21.04 -0.56
C ASN A 397 16.16 -21.21 0.87
N ASN A 398 15.44 -20.22 1.40
CA ASN A 398 14.70 -20.32 2.66
C ASN A 398 13.63 -21.43 2.56
N PHE A 399 12.84 -21.45 1.48
CA PHE A 399 11.86 -22.51 1.25
C PHE A 399 12.49 -23.90 1.11
N LEU A 400 13.61 -24.04 0.41
CA LEU A 400 14.34 -25.32 0.28
C LEU A 400 14.98 -25.78 1.61
N SER A 401 15.28 -24.86 2.53
CA SER A 401 15.73 -25.15 3.89
C SER A 401 14.57 -25.61 4.79
N ASP A 402 13.44 -24.90 4.72
CA ASP A 402 12.37 -25.02 5.71
C ASP A 402 11.36 -26.13 5.34
N THR A 403 11.29 -26.51 4.05
CA THR A 403 10.33 -27.50 3.53
C THR A 403 10.84 -28.93 3.66
N THR A 404 10.04 -29.79 4.30
CA THR A 404 10.26 -31.25 4.30
C THR A 404 9.55 -31.90 3.12
N PHE A 405 10.27 -32.71 2.34
CA PHE A 405 9.73 -33.49 1.23
C PHE A 405 9.34 -34.92 1.68
N PRO A 406 8.28 -35.55 1.11
CA PRO A 406 7.45 -35.09 -0.01
C PRO A 406 6.62 -33.85 0.32
N TYR A 407 6.61 -32.88 -0.60
CA TYR A 407 5.95 -31.59 -0.46
C TYR A 407 4.75 -31.50 -1.40
N THR A 408 3.57 -31.22 -0.85
CA THR A 408 2.36 -30.94 -1.64
C THR A 408 2.23 -29.43 -1.84
N ALA A 409 2.49 -28.95 -3.05
CA ALA A 409 2.22 -27.56 -3.41
C ALA A 409 0.72 -27.34 -3.52
N THR A 410 0.21 -26.42 -2.72
CA THR A 410 -1.11 -25.81 -2.88
C THR A 410 -0.95 -24.44 -3.52
N ALA A 411 -1.95 -23.99 -4.29
CA ALA A 411 -1.98 -22.59 -4.74
C ALA A 411 -1.92 -21.63 -3.54
N GLY A 412 -1.19 -20.52 -3.68
CA GLY A 412 -1.04 -19.53 -2.62
C GLY A 412 -2.39 -18.95 -2.20
N PHE A 413 -2.69 -18.96 -0.90
CA PHE A 413 -3.91 -18.37 -0.36
C PHE A 413 -3.77 -16.85 -0.30
N THR A 414 -4.47 -16.14 -1.19
CA THR A 414 -4.60 -14.68 -1.15
C THR A 414 -5.70 -14.24 -0.19
N ARG A 415 -5.54 -13.05 0.41
CA ARG A 415 -6.58 -12.38 1.20
C ARG A 415 -6.43 -10.86 1.18
N PRO A 416 -7.53 -10.10 1.35
CA PRO A 416 -7.50 -8.65 1.17
C PRO A 416 -6.92 -7.87 2.36
N ASP A 417 -6.95 -8.44 3.57
CA ASP A 417 -6.43 -7.83 4.81
C ASP A 417 -5.93 -8.88 5.83
N GLY A 418 -5.62 -8.41 7.04
CA GLY A 418 -5.09 -9.23 8.13
C GLY A 418 -6.09 -10.21 8.76
N GLY A 419 -7.40 -10.00 8.63
CA GLY A 419 -8.41 -10.75 9.38
C GLY A 419 -8.26 -10.61 10.91
N PHE A 420 -7.66 -9.51 11.39
CA PHE A 420 -7.35 -9.35 12.81
C PHE A 420 -8.62 -9.08 13.61
N ALA A 421 -8.80 -9.78 14.73
CA ALA A 421 -10.01 -9.71 15.51
C ALA A 421 -10.23 -8.34 16.19
N GLY A 422 -11.50 -8.04 16.49
CA GLY A 422 -11.94 -6.83 17.18
C GLY A 422 -13.08 -6.12 16.42
N GLY A 423 -12.96 -5.96 15.10
CA GLY A 423 -13.98 -5.31 14.27
C GLY A 423 -15.26 -6.12 14.06
N ASP A 424 -16.36 -5.45 13.75
CA ASP A 424 -17.69 -6.09 13.60
C ASP A 424 -17.81 -7.00 12.36
N SER A 425 -16.99 -6.77 11.33
CA SER A 425 -17.03 -7.49 10.04
C SER A 425 -16.03 -8.65 9.95
N GLN A 426 -15.71 -9.30 11.07
CA GLN A 426 -14.75 -10.42 11.11
C GLN A 426 -15.18 -11.60 10.24
N THR A 427 -14.37 -11.92 9.24
CA THR A 427 -14.17 -13.32 8.83
C THR A 427 -13.24 -14.01 9.84
N PRO A 428 -13.40 -15.31 10.14
CA PRO A 428 -12.61 -15.97 11.17
C PRO A 428 -11.10 -15.99 10.86
N SER A 429 -10.26 -15.77 11.87
CA SER A 429 -8.79 -15.81 11.74
C SER A 429 -8.22 -17.23 11.60
N ASP A 430 -9.06 -18.26 11.64
CA ASP A 430 -8.65 -19.65 11.48
C ASP A 430 -8.23 -19.91 10.03
N GLY A 431 -7.02 -20.43 9.82
CA GLY A 431 -6.46 -20.85 8.53
C GLY A 431 -7.14 -22.08 7.91
N LYS A 432 -8.47 -22.16 8.00
CA LYS A 432 -9.35 -23.17 7.40
C LYS A 432 -10.57 -22.43 6.88
N GLY A 433 -10.61 -22.21 5.56
CA GLY A 433 -11.64 -21.39 4.93
C GLY A 433 -13.06 -21.81 5.33
N THR A 434 -13.82 -20.85 5.85
CA THR A 434 -15.28 -20.90 5.97
C THR A 434 -15.90 -20.25 4.73
N ASP A 435 -17.00 -20.81 4.23
CA ASP A 435 -17.45 -20.59 2.85
C ASP A 435 -17.95 -19.16 2.52
N GLY A 436 -17.38 -18.57 1.48
CA GLY A 436 -17.98 -17.50 0.67
C GLY A 436 -17.77 -16.05 1.14
N PRO A 437 -17.92 -15.07 0.23
CA PRO A 437 -18.01 -13.66 0.61
C PRO A 437 -19.35 -13.37 1.32
N PRO A 438 -19.44 -12.36 2.19
CA PRO A 438 -20.68 -12.00 2.87
C PRO A 438 -21.83 -11.66 1.90
N GLU A 439 -23.03 -12.19 2.16
CA GLU A 439 -24.25 -11.77 1.47
C GLU A 439 -24.54 -10.29 1.79
N GLY A 440 -24.24 -9.38 0.87
CA GLY A 440 -24.57 -7.96 1.05
C GLY A 440 -23.76 -6.95 0.23
N PHE A 441 -22.65 -7.34 -0.42
CA PHE A 441 -21.85 -6.39 -1.22
C PHE A 441 -22.51 -6.11 -2.59
N ASP A 442 -23.56 -5.28 -2.56
CA ASP A 442 -24.25 -4.74 -3.71
C ASP A 442 -23.41 -3.66 -4.40
N GLY A 443 -22.75 -4.02 -5.50
CA GLY A 443 -21.97 -3.09 -6.33
C GLY A 443 -22.80 -2.26 -7.32
N SER A 444 -24.13 -2.15 -7.17
CA SER A 444 -25.01 -1.49 -8.14
C SER A 444 -25.38 -0.04 -7.80
N ASN A 445 -24.41 0.86 -7.91
CA ASN A 445 -24.70 2.29 -8.01
C ASN A 445 -25.41 2.59 -9.36
N GLU A 446 -26.75 2.59 -9.35
CA GLU A 446 -27.58 2.91 -10.53
C GLU A 446 -27.43 4.40 -10.96
N LYS A 447 -26.36 4.72 -11.71
CA LYS A 447 -26.36 5.54 -12.96
C LYS A 447 -24.95 5.98 -13.39
N GLY A 448 -24.33 5.18 -14.24
CA GLY A 448 -23.31 5.61 -15.20
C GLY A 448 -23.53 4.83 -16.51
N GLU A 449 -23.49 5.49 -17.66
CA GLU A 449 -23.54 4.79 -18.95
C GLU A 449 -22.12 4.35 -19.33
N LEU A 450 -21.85 3.04 -19.30
CA LEU A 450 -20.58 2.47 -19.77
C LEU A 450 -20.43 2.66 -21.29
N PRO A 451 -19.30 3.23 -21.77
CA PRO A 451 -18.99 3.25 -23.21
C PRO A 451 -18.72 1.84 -23.77
N GLU A 452 -19.12 1.58 -25.02
CA GLU A 452 -18.81 0.32 -25.71
C GLU A 452 -17.48 0.39 -26.48
N GLY A 453 -16.51 -0.47 -26.14
CA GLY A 453 -15.34 -0.76 -26.99
C GLY A 453 -14.12 -1.32 -26.23
N ILE A 454 -13.34 -2.27 -26.75
CA ILE A 454 -13.51 -3.11 -27.95
C ILE A 454 -13.04 -4.53 -27.64
N THR A 455 -13.94 -5.51 -27.77
CA THR A 455 -13.54 -6.90 -28.08
C THR A 455 -13.83 -7.20 -29.54
N GLY A 456 -12.90 -7.84 -30.24
CA GLY A 456 -13.11 -8.34 -31.59
C GLY A 456 -12.06 -9.41 -31.93
N LYS A 457 -12.35 -10.46 -32.69
CA LYS A 457 -13.58 -10.87 -33.42
C LYS A 457 -13.67 -12.41 -33.28
N GLY A 458 -14.82 -13.10 -33.33
CA GLY A 458 -16.17 -12.71 -33.75
C GLY A 458 -16.66 -13.63 -34.88
N VAL A 459 -17.47 -14.64 -34.57
CA VAL A 459 -18.17 -15.53 -35.52
C VAL A 459 -19.54 -15.93 -34.94
N ASP A 460 -20.57 -16.06 -35.78
CA ASP A 460 -21.98 -16.11 -35.36
C ASP A 460 -22.42 -17.41 -34.63
N GLY A 461 -23.24 -17.25 -33.59
CA GLY A 461 -23.93 -18.33 -32.87
C GLY A 461 -25.11 -17.80 -32.03
N GLU A 462 -26.23 -18.53 -32.00
CA GLU A 462 -27.50 -18.06 -31.42
C GLU A 462 -27.43 -17.74 -29.91
N ARG A 463 -27.96 -16.58 -29.50
CA ARG A 463 -28.01 -16.11 -28.10
C ARG A 463 -28.99 -16.93 -27.23
N PRO A 464 -28.52 -17.66 -26.20
CA PRO A 464 -29.38 -18.31 -25.21
C PRO A 464 -29.90 -17.32 -24.14
N GLU A 465 -30.80 -17.80 -23.28
CA GLU A 465 -31.38 -17.01 -22.18
C GLU A 465 -30.52 -17.06 -20.90
N LYS A 466 -30.60 -16.00 -20.08
CA LYS A 466 -30.17 -15.90 -18.67
C LYS A 466 -29.15 -16.93 -18.19
N GLY A 467 -27.85 -16.60 -18.28
CA GLY A 467 -26.82 -17.30 -17.53
C GLY A 467 -27.03 -17.10 -16.02
N THR A 468 -27.43 -18.15 -15.32
CA THR A 468 -27.27 -18.25 -13.86
C THR A 468 -25.82 -18.58 -13.53
N MET A 469 -25.27 -17.97 -12.47
CA MET A 469 -24.02 -18.43 -11.87
C MET A 469 -24.12 -19.93 -11.55
N PRO A 470 -23.07 -20.75 -11.78
CA PRO A 470 -23.10 -22.15 -11.39
C PRO A 470 -23.19 -22.30 -9.87
N GLU A 471 -24.34 -22.77 -9.40
CA GLU A 471 -24.59 -23.14 -8.00
C GLU A 471 -23.79 -24.39 -7.65
N MET A 472 -22.51 -24.20 -7.29
CA MET A 472 -21.60 -25.26 -6.81
C MET A 472 -22.02 -25.69 -5.41
N GLY A 473 -23.03 -26.55 -5.34
CA GLY A 473 -23.52 -27.13 -4.09
C GLY A 473 -22.43 -27.94 -3.37
N ALA A 474 -22.50 -27.95 -2.03
CA ALA A 474 -21.48 -28.56 -1.17
C ALA A 474 -21.30 -30.07 -1.43
N ASP A 475 -20.17 -30.42 -2.03
CA ASP A 475 -19.56 -31.75 -1.99
C ASP A 475 -18.05 -31.57 -1.77
N SER A 476 -17.45 -32.35 -0.88
CA SER A 476 -16.07 -32.12 -0.43
C SER A 476 -15.07 -32.65 -1.46
N SER A 477 -14.70 -31.82 -2.44
CA SER A 477 -13.68 -32.16 -3.43
C SER A 477 -12.26 -31.96 -2.89
N ASP A 478 -11.41 -32.97 -3.11
CA ASP A 478 -9.96 -32.90 -2.89
C ASP A 478 -9.37 -31.70 -3.63
N SER A 479 -8.80 -30.73 -2.92
CA SER A 479 -8.02 -29.63 -3.51
C SER A 479 -6.65 -30.17 -3.92
N GLY A 480 -6.63 -30.91 -5.03
CA GLY A 480 -5.52 -31.74 -5.50
C GLY A 480 -4.25 -30.96 -5.85
N GLY A 481 -3.48 -30.57 -4.84
CA GLY A 481 -2.15 -30.01 -4.98
C GLY A 481 -1.13 -31.01 -5.51
N THR A 482 -0.19 -30.55 -6.34
CA THR A 482 0.87 -31.40 -6.89
C THR A 482 1.84 -31.80 -5.79
N THR A 483 2.04 -33.10 -5.60
CA THR A 483 3.00 -33.62 -4.61
C THR A 483 4.31 -33.98 -5.29
N TYR A 484 5.38 -33.33 -4.84
CA TYR A 484 6.76 -33.53 -5.28
C TYR A 484 7.48 -34.41 -4.26
N GLU A 485 8.00 -35.56 -4.69
CA GLU A 485 8.64 -36.52 -3.78
C GLU A 485 10.03 -36.06 -3.31
N THR A 486 10.71 -35.25 -4.12
CA THR A 486 12.04 -34.68 -3.83
C THR A 486 12.15 -33.22 -4.27
N VAL A 487 13.16 -32.52 -3.73
CA VAL A 487 13.54 -31.16 -4.19
C VAL A 487 13.80 -31.16 -5.71
N GLN A 488 14.42 -32.20 -6.24
CA GLN A 488 14.70 -32.33 -7.67
C GLN A 488 13.42 -32.39 -8.52
N ASP A 489 12.33 -32.97 -8.01
CA ASP A 489 11.06 -33.01 -8.72
C ASP A 489 10.39 -31.63 -8.75
N TYR A 490 10.48 -30.86 -7.65
CA TYR A 490 9.96 -29.48 -7.58
C TYR A 490 10.77 -28.50 -8.44
N ILE A 491 12.10 -28.59 -8.40
CA ILE A 491 12.97 -27.81 -9.28
C ILE A 491 12.74 -28.23 -10.76
N ALA A 492 12.40 -29.49 -11.04
CA ALA A 492 12.05 -29.91 -12.39
C ALA A 492 10.71 -29.31 -12.87
N SER A 493 9.70 -29.16 -12.01
CA SER A 493 8.44 -28.48 -12.37
C SER A 493 8.60 -26.96 -12.55
N LEU A 494 9.43 -26.30 -11.74
CA LEU A 494 9.76 -24.88 -11.98
C LEU A 494 10.43 -24.69 -13.34
N ASN A 495 11.19 -25.69 -13.82
CA ASN A 495 11.86 -25.68 -15.12
C ASN A 495 11.08 -26.41 -16.24
N GLU A 496 9.74 -26.57 -16.15
CA GLU A 496 8.99 -27.34 -17.16
C GLU A 496 8.87 -26.62 -18.52
N GLU A 497 8.67 -25.30 -18.53
CA GLU A 497 8.57 -24.51 -19.76
C GLU A 497 9.94 -24.04 -20.29
N GLU A 498 10.80 -23.51 -19.40
CA GLU A 498 12.19 -23.15 -19.70
C GLU A 498 13.11 -23.42 -18.51
N VAL A 499 14.43 -23.49 -18.74
CA VAL A 499 15.41 -23.72 -17.67
C VAL A 499 15.90 -22.39 -17.10
N TRP A 500 15.30 -21.96 -15.99
CA TRP A 500 15.65 -20.73 -15.27
C TRP A 500 16.16 -20.96 -13.83
N VAL A 501 15.90 -22.11 -13.22
CA VAL A 501 16.37 -22.45 -11.86
C VAL A 501 17.46 -23.52 -11.89
N THR A 502 18.67 -23.17 -11.45
CA THR A 502 19.79 -24.11 -11.27
C THR A 502 19.94 -24.50 -9.81
N TYR A 503 19.86 -25.80 -9.50
CA TYR A 503 19.94 -26.33 -8.13
C TYR A 503 21.22 -27.14 -7.87
N ASP A 504 21.91 -26.85 -6.76
CA ASP A 504 23.01 -27.66 -6.21
C ASP A 504 22.54 -28.51 -5.02
N GLN A 505 22.51 -29.82 -5.25
CA GLN A 505 22.19 -30.83 -4.24
C GLN A 505 23.24 -30.92 -3.11
N ALA A 506 24.48 -30.45 -3.30
CA ALA A 506 25.52 -30.54 -2.29
C ALA A 506 25.36 -29.49 -1.18
N SER A 507 24.86 -28.30 -1.51
CA SER A 507 24.51 -27.22 -0.58
C SER A 507 23.02 -27.19 -0.20
N ASN A 508 22.16 -27.85 -0.99
CA ASN A 508 20.70 -27.68 -0.96
C ASN A 508 20.29 -26.22 -1.26
N THR A 509 20.91 -25.62 -2.28
CA THR A 509 20.60 -24.25 -2.71
C THR A 509 20.33 -24.15 -4.20
N ALA A 510 19.45 -23.23 -4.59
CA ALA A 510 19.15 -22.88 -5.97
C ALA A 510 19.58 -21.45 -6.32
N LYS A 511 19.68 -21.21 -7.63
CA LYS A 511 19.99 -19.93 -8.28
C LYS A 511 19.07 -19.70 -9.47
N ILE A 512 18.74 -18.44 -9.77
CA ILE A 512 17.90 -18.08 -10.93
C ILE A 512 18.75 -17.51 -12.08
N THR A 513 18.24 -17.54 -13.31
CA THR A 513 18.93 -16.98 -14.49
C THR A 513 18.84 -15.46 -14.59
N ASN A 514 17.65 -14.90 -14.43
CA ASN A 514 17.34 -13.47 -14.55
C ASN A 514 15.97 -13.16 -13.92
N MET A 515 15.64 -11.88 -13.76
CA MET A 515 14.36 -11.42 -13.21
C MET A 515 13.19 -11.72 -14.15
N GLU A 516 13.40 -11.59 -15.46
CA GLU A 516 12.40 -11.86 -16.50
C GLU A 516 11.75 -13.25 -16.36
N ALA A 517 12.55 -14.30 -16.17
CA ALA A 517 12.03 -15.65 -15.99
C ALA A 517 11.28 -15.80 -14.65
N PHE A 518 11.80 -15.24 -13.55
CA PHE A 518 11.08 -15.24 -12.27
C PHE A 518 9.71 -14.57 -12.39
N VAL A 519 9.62 -13.42 -13.05
CA VAL A 519 8.35 -12.72 -13.28
C VAL A 519 7.40 -13.59 -14.10
N LYS A 520 7.87 -14.19 -15.21
CA LYS A 520 7.03 -15.05 -16.08
C LYS A 520 6.48 -16.29 -15.38
N HIS A 521 7.23 -16.90 -14.47
CA HIS A 521 6.83 -18.15 -13.80
C HIS A 521 6.17 -17.97 -12.43
N CYS A 522 6.44 -16.86 -11.73
CA CYS A 522 6.02 -16.68 -10.33
C CYS A 522 5.32 -15.35 -10.00
N LYS A 523 5.43 -14.29 -10.83
CA LYS A 523 4.94 -12.94 -10.47
C LYS A 523 4.48 -12.14 -11.70
N THR A 524 3.72 -12.75 -12.61
CA THR A 524 3.33 -12.12 -13.89
C THR A 524 2.56 -10.82 -13.69
N ALA A 525 2.86 -9.78 -14.49
CA ALA A 525 2.08 -8.54 -14.52
C ALA A 525 0.59 -8.85 -14.78
N SER A 526 -0.26 -8.37 -13.87
CA SER A 526 -1.69 -8.68 -13.82
C SER A 526 -2.59 -7.45 -13.93
N LYS A 527 -2.03 -6.27 -13.65
CA LYS A 527 -2.66 -4.96 -13.81
C LYS A 527 -2.35 -4.37 -15.20
N ASP A 528 -3.22 -3.49 -15.69
CA ASP A 528 -2.93 -2.66 -16.87
C ASP A 528 -1.83 -1.62 -16.59
N VAL A 529 -1.43 -0.85 -17.60
CA VAL A 529 -0.52 0.31 -17.45
C VAL A 529 -1.27 1.44 -16.75
N GLY A 530 -0.69 1.99 -15.67
CA GLY A 530 -1.46 2.67 -14.63
C GLY A 530 -2.04 1.62 -13.68
N ALA A 531 -1.15 0.93 -12.98
CA ALA A 531 -1.37 -0.08 -11.98
C ALA A 531 -1.88 0.48 -10.62
N PHE A 532 -1.64 1.75 -10.31
CA PHE A 532 -2.18 2.42 -9.10
C PHE A 532 -2.84 3.76 -9.43
N ASP A 533 -2.26 4.56 -10.32
CA ASP A 533 -2.97 5.66 -10.98
C ASP A 533 -3.47 5.22 -12.37
N ASP A 534 -4.70 4.69 -12.45
CA ASP A 534 -5.23 4.28 -13.75
C ASP A 534 -5.86 5.43 -14.54
N LEU A 535 -5.86 5.27 -15.87
CA LEU A 535 -6.35 6.24 -16.86
C LEU A 535 -7.84 6.65 -16.72
N ASN A 536 -8.59 6.01 -15.82
CA ASN A 536 -10.02 6.24 -15.55
C ASN A 536 -10.28 6.61 -14.07
N CYS A 537 -9.24 6.81 -13.26
CA CYS A 537 -9.32 7.01 -11.81
C CYS A 537 -10.02 5.87 -11.05
N SER A 538 -9.91 4.60 -11.49
CA SER A 538 -10.73 3.49 -10.95
C SER A 538 -10.08 2.64 -9.84
N GLN A 539 -8.77 2.79 -9.57
CA GLN A 539 -8.09 2.04 -8.51
C GLN A 539 -8.46 2.49 -7.10
N ALA A 540 -8.14 1.65 -6.11
CA ALA A 540 -8.26 2.01 -4.70
C ALA A 540 -7.37 3.22 -4.34
N GLU A 541 -6.24 3.36 -5.01
CA GLU A 541 -5.24 4.41 -4.79
C GLU A 541 -5.66 5.74 -5.43
N ASN A 542 -6.33 5.72 -6.59
CA ASN A 542 -7.02 6.91 -7.12
C ASN A 542 -8.07 7.45 -6.14
N MET A 543 -8.85 6.55 -5.52
CA MET A 543 -9.78 6.92 -4.45
C MET A 543 -9.09 7.35 -3.16
N LEU A 544 -7.88 6.85 -2.87
CA LEU A 544 -7.09 7.30 -1.72
C LEU A 544 -6.62 8.74 -1.90
N PHE A 545 -6.25 9.17 -3.11
CA PHE A 545 -5.78 10.53 -3.36
C PHE A 545 -6.85 11.49 -3.93
N GLY A 546 -8.12 11.06 -3.94
CA GLY A 546 -9.27 11.96 -4.03
C GLY A 546 -9.32 13.03 -2.92
N ASN A 547 -10.29 13.92 -2.99
CA ASN A 547 -10.51 15.01 -2.03
C ASN A 547 -12.01 15.15 -1.66
N ASP A 548 -12.37 16.22 -0.94
CA ASP A 548 -13.74 16.53 -0.54
C ASP A 548 -14.67 16.99 -1.68
N GLU A 549 -14.15 17.29 -2.87
CA GLU A 549 -14.93 17.59 -4.08
C GLU A 549 -15.05 16.40 -5.04
N GLN A 550 -14.10 15.47 -5.04
CA GLN A 550 -13.98 14.36 -6.00
C GLN A 550 -13.49 13.06 -5.31
N ASP A 551 -14.32 12.01 -5.36
CA ASP A 551 -14.06 10.71 -4.72
C ASP A 551 -12.81 9.97 -5.21
N ALA A 552 -12.37 10.24 -6.45
CA ALA A 552 -11.21 9.59 -7.06
C ALA A 552 -10.52 10.55 -8.02
N MET A 553 -9.19 10.58 -8.01
CA MET A 553 -8.38 11.52 -8.79
C MET A 553 -7.05 10.88 -9.21
N HIS A 554 -6.43 11.43 -10.25
CA HIS A 554 -5.02 11.17 -10.55
C HIS A 554 -4.12 11.81 -9.48
N PHE A 555 -2.96 11.21 -9.25
CA PHE A 555 -2.00 11.60 -8.23
C PHE A 555 -0.55 11.42 -8.69
N ASP A 556 -0.30 10.64 -9.75
CA ASP A 556 1.04 10.38 -10.24
C ASP A 556 1.60 11.59 -11.01
N SER A 557 2.73 12.10 -10.53
CA SER A 557 3.43 13.26 -11.11
C SER A 557 4.41 12.89 -12.24
N VAL A 558 4.85 11.64 -12.29
CA VAL A 558 5.76 11.10 -13.30
C VAL A 558 4.98 10.75 -14.56
N ILE A 559 3.86 10.04 -14.44
CA ILE A 559 2.90 9.82 -15.53
C ILE A 559 2.43 11.16 -16.09
N ALA A 560 2.03 12.13 -15.25
CA ALA A 560 1.64 13.47 -15.72
C ALA A 560 2.73 14.15 -16.56
N SER A 561 3.99 14.09 -16.09
CA SER A 561 5.15 14.65 -16.79
C SER A 561 5.40 13.93 -18.12
N LEU A 562 5.37 12.59 -18.14
CA LEU A 562 5.53 11.78 -19.35
C LEU A 562 4.40 12.04 -20.36
N LEU A 563 3.16 12.22 -19.91
CA LEU A 563 2.00 12.56 -20.75
C LEU A 563 2.19 13.91 -21.46
N GLU A 564 2.74 14.92 -20.78
CA GLU A 564 3.01 16.24 -21.37
C GLU A 564 4.26 16.23 -22.27
N GLU A 565 5.37 15.64 -21.82
CA GLU A 565 6.63 15.60 -22.58
C GLU A 565 6.52 14.75 -23.87
N ASN A 566 5.86 13.59 -23.79
CA ASN A 566 5.77 12.63 -24.90
C ASN A 566 4.45 12.69 -25.68
N GLN A 567 3.61 13.73 -25.50
CA GLN A 567 2.32 13.87 -26.21
C GLN A 567 2.45 13.69 -27.74
N GLU A 568 3.48 14.26 -28.38
CA GLU A 568 3.68 14.12 -29.83
C GLU A 568 4.04 12.67 -30.24
N LYS A 569 4.79 11.94 -29.39
CA LYS A 569 5.15 10.53 -29.57
C LYS A 569 3.92 9.63 -29.41
N TYR A 570 3.16 9.82 -28.34
CA TYR A 570 1.96 9.01 -28.05
C TYR A 570 0.84 9.23 -29.07
N ALA A 571 0.71 10.44 -29.64
CA ALA A 571 -0.29 10.75 -30.66
C ALA A 571 -0.08 10.04 -32.02
N GLU A 572 1.08 9.43 -32.28
CA GLU A 572 1.30 8.56 -33.45
C GLU A 572 0.87 7.09 -33.20
N LEU A 573 0.59 6.72 -31.94
CA LEU A 573 0.28 5.35 -31.50
C LEU A 573 -1.22 5.11 -31.31
N SER A 574 -1.62 3.83 -31.19
CA SER A 574 -3.04 3.47 -31.09
C SER A 574 -3.62 3.72 -29.68
N ASN A 575 -4.90 4.10 -29.66
CA ASN A 575 -5.73 4.38 -28.48
C ASN A 575 -5.35 5.62 -27.64
N TRP A 576 -4.54 6.54 -28.17
CA TRP A 576 -4.25 7.82 -27.50
C TRP A 576 -5.49 8.72 -27.45
N ASP A 577 -5.71 9.36 -26.29
CA ASP A 577 -6.56 10.54 -26.16
C ASP A 577 -5.75 11.68 -25.53
N THR A 578 -5.92 12.88 -26.07
CA THR A 578 -5.27 14.10 -25.55
C THR A 578 -5.89 14.58 -24.24
N SER A 579 -7.03 14.02 -23.81
CA SER A 579 -7.69 14.38 -22.55
C SER A 579 -6.88 13.97 -21.32
N TYR A 580 -6.06 12.91 -21.39
CA TYR A 580 -5.25 12.43 -20.27
C TYR A 580 -4.29 13.51 -19.73
N VAL A 581 -3.62 14.27 -20.62
CA VAL A 581 -2.70 15.36 -20.23
C VAL A 581 -3.41 16.42 -19.38
N GLU A 582 -4.62 16.83 -19.76
CA GLU A 582 -5.42 17.80 -19.01
C GLU A 582 -6.04 17.18 -17.74
N SER A 583 -6.35 15.88 -17.74
CA SER A 583 -6.87 15.16 -16.57
C SER A 583 -5.85 15.10 -15.43
N TYR A 584 -4.65 14.60 -15.71
CA TYR A 584 -3.58 14.46 -14.72
C TYR A 584 -3.14 15.83 -14.18
N ASN A 585 -2.86 16.80 -15.06
CA ASN A 585 -2.41 18.14 -14.63
C ASN A 585 -3.47 18.90 -13.79
N ASN A 586 -4.77 18.76 -14.09
CA ASN A 586 -5.81 19.37 -13.24
C ASN A 586 -5.93 18.67 -11.87
N ALA A 587 -5.71 17.36 -11.81
CA ALA A 587 -5.77 16.62 -10.55
C ALA A 587 -4.61 17.00 -9.60
N LEU A 588 -3.38 17.11 -10.12
CA LEU A 588 -2.21 17.52 -9.34
C LEU A 588 -2.31 18.96 -8.80
N LEU A 589 -3.01 19.85 -9.53
CA LEU A 589 -3.29 21.22 -9.10
C LEU A 589 -4.43 21.33 -8.06
N SER A 590 -5.12 20.23 -7.76
CA SER A 590 -6.25 20.23 -6.83
C SER A 590 -5.81 20.12 -5.37
N LEU A 591 -6.56 20.79 -4.48
CA LEU A 591 -6.30 20.85 -3.04
C LEU A 591 -7.44 20.17 -2.26
N ASP A 592 -7.18 19.78 -1.02
CA ASP A 592 -8.22 19.43 -0.05
C ASP A 592 -8.80 20.65 0.70
N ALA A 593 -9.83 20.43 1.51
CA ALA A 593 -10.46 21.43 2.39
C ALA A 593 -9.49 22.22 3.29
N LEU A 594 -8.34 21.65 3.68
CA LEU A 594 -7.31 22.32 4.48
C LEU A 594 -6.32 23.13 3.61
N GLY A 595 -6.38 22.96 2.28
CA GLY A 595 -5.58 23.67 1.29
C GLY A 595 -4.28 22.94 0.91
N ASN A 596 -4.20 21.62 1.11
CA ASN A 596 -3.01 20.81 0.81
C ASN A 596 -3.18 20.03 -0.50
N SER A 597 -2.10 19.88 -1.28
CA SER A 597 -2.09 19.22 -2.60
C SER A 597 -2.20 17.70 -2.53
N SER A 598 -2.30 17.04 -3.68
CA SER A 598 -2.08 15.58 -3.77
C SER A 598 -0.66 15.19 -3.32
N SER A 599 0.39 15.91 -3.78
CA SER A 599 1.79 15.62 -3.42
C SER A 599 2.04 15.68 -1.91
N TYR A 600 1.52 16.71 -1.22
CA TYR A 600 1.64 16.84 0.23
C TYR A 600 1.01 15.65 0.97
N ARG A 601 -0.12 15.14 0.48
CA ARG A 601 -0.84 13.99 1.07
C ARG A 601 -0.19 12.65 0.71
N GLN A 602 0.49 12.55 -0.43
CA GLN A 602 1.36 11.43 -0.79
C GLN A 602 2.61 11.39 0.11
N ASN A 603 3.28 12.53 0.32
CA ASN A 603 4.41 12.67 1.25
C ASN A 603 4.06 12.17 2.67
N MET A 604 2.83 12.42 3.13
CA MET A 604 2.34 11.88 4.41
C MET A 604 2.18 10.35 4.41
N TYR A 605 1.80 9.75 3.29
CA TYR A 605 1.52 8.30 3.16
C TYR A 605 2.67 7.48 2.56
N ASN A 606 3.78 8.10 2.16
CA ASN A 606 4.99 7.42 1.74
C ASN A 606 5.96 7.26 2.95
N PRO A 607 6.30 6.04 3.39
CA PRO A 607 7.31 5.86 4.43
C PRO A 607 8.72 6.29 3.96
N MET A 608 9.03 6.21 2.67
CA MET A 608 10.33 6.57 2.10
C MET A 608 10.61 8.08 2.23
N TYR A 609 9.57 8.92 2.19
CA TYR A 609 9.64 10.36 2.41
C TYR A 609 10.34 10.74 3.73
N TYR A 610 10.21 9.89 4.77
CA TYR A 610 10.83 10.08 6.07
C TYR A 610 12.23 9.44 6.18
N LEU A 611 12.53 8.47 5.33
CA LEU A 611 13.67 7.54 5.46
C LEU A 611 14.83 7.80 4.50
N CYS A 612 14.61 8.46 3.36
CA CYS A 612 15.63 8.69 2.34
C CYS A 612 15.88 10.18 2.10
N ASP A 613 17.15 10.59 2.02
CA ASP A 613 17.61 11.98 1.85
C ASP A 613 17.32 12.59 0.46
N TYR A 614 16.78 11.79 -0.45
CA TYR A 614 16.10 12.22 -1.68
C TYR A 614 14.89 13.13 -1.41
N TYR A 615 14.15 12.87 -0.32
CA TYR A 615 12.95 13.61 0.05
C TYR A 615 13.23 14.67 1.13
N GLU A 616 12.53 15.81 1.06
CA GLU A 616 12.65 16.87 2.09
C GLU A 616 12.15 16.46 3.49
N GLY A 617 11.35 15.39 3.57
CA GLY A 617 10.89 14.78 4.81
C GLY A 617 11.94 14.03 5.61
N TYR A 618 13.13 13.81 5.07
CA TYR A 618 14.18 13.00 5.69
C TYR A 618 14.54 13.49 7.10
N ALA A 619 14.49 12.57 8.07
CA ALA A 619 14.76 12.84 9.49
C ALA A 619 13.90 13.97 10.12
N THR A 620 12.71 14.26 9.56
CA THR A 620 11.73 15.19 10.15
C THR A 620 10.79 14.53 11.18
N SER A 621 10.84 13.21 11.29
CA SER A 621 10.02 12.36 12.17
C SER A 621 10.86 11.56 13.15
N LYS A 622 10.19 10.87 14.08
CA LYS A 622 10.75 9.79 14.90
C LYS A 622 10.39 8.45 14.24
N VAL A 623 11.38 7.80 13.65
CA VAL A 623 11.23 6.45 13.08
C VAL A 623 11.14 5.42 14.21
N ALA A 624 10.23 4.46 14.07
CA ALA A 624 10.09 3.34 15.01
C ALA A 624 11.37 2.49 15.05
N GLN A 625 11.68 1.90 16.19
CA GLN A 625 13.01 1.30 16.40
C GLN A 625 13.10 -0.18 15.99
N ASN A 626 11.97 -0.85 15.81
CA ASN A 626 11.91 -2.28 15.48
C ASN A 626 10.95 -2.50 14.31
N TRP A 627 11.40 -3.18 13.27
CA TRP A 627 10.60 -3.43 12.06
C TRP A 627 10.54 -4.90 11.71
N ARG A 628 9.37 -5.32 11.21
CA ARG A 628 9.16 -6.63 10.61
C ARG A 628 8.37 -6.45 9.32
N ILE A 629 8.93 -6.87 8.19
CA ILE A 629 8.37 -6.70 6.85
C ILE A 629 8.35 -8.06 6.19
N HIS A 630 7.16 -8.60 5.94
CA HIS A 630 6.99 -9.96 5.43
C HIS A 630 6.10 -9.92 4.19
N THR A 631 6.53 -10.53 3.09
CA THR A 631 5.72 -10.58 1.88
C THR A 631 5.76 -11.94 1.22
N GLY A 632 4.64 -12.37 0.63
CA GLY A 632 4.62 -13.55 -0.23
C GLY A 632 5.21 -13.15 -1.58
N ILE A 633 6.30 -13.78 -2.01
CA ILE A 633 7.06 -13.29 -3.17
C ILE A 633 6.27 -13.36 -4.50
N GLU A 634 5.20 -14.17 -4.51
CA GLU A 634 4.26 -14.36 -5.63
C GLU A 634 3.04 -13.42 -5.54
N GLN A 635 3.00 -12.44 -4.61
CA GLN A 635 1.97 -11.40 -4.61
C GLN A 635 2.06 -10.57 -5.90
N GLY A 636 0.94 -10.29 -6.55
CA GLY A 636 0.87 -9.56 -7.83
C GLY A 636 0.37 -8.12 -7.70
N ASP A 637 0.07 -7.68 -6.48
CA ASP A 637 -0.55 -6.40 -6.14
C ASP A 637 0.43 -5.24 -6.29
N THR A 638 1.72 -5.47 -6.00
CA THR A 638 2.81 -4.50 -6.23
C THR A 638 4.14 -5.16 -6.61
N ALA A 639 5.08 -4.36 -7.11
CA ALA A 639 6.44 -4.76 -7.45
C ALA A 639 7.24 -5.28 -6.25
N LEU A 640 8.15 -6.24 -6.47
CA LEU A 640 9.06 -6.79 -5.46
C LEU A 640 9.96 -5.72 -4.80
N THR A 641 10.11 -4.59 -5.49
CA THR A 641 10.94 -3.46 -5.08
C THR A 641 10.34 -2.68 -3.92
N VAL A 642 9.01 -2.68 -3.72
CA VAL A 642 8.36 -1.83 -2.71
C VAL A 642 8.75 -2.26 -1.28
N GLU A 643 8.55 -3.53 -0.93
CA GLU A 643 8.95 -4.04 0.38
C GLU A 643 10.48 -4.07 0.56
N THR A 644 11.20 -4.39 -0.52
CA THR A 644 12.67 -4.47 -0.52
C THR A 644 13.33 -3.11 -0.28
N ASN A 645 12.84 -2.05 -0.94
CA ASN A 645 13.37 -0.69 -0.79
C ASN A 645 13.07 -0.13 0.60
N LEU A 646 11.89 -0.43 1.16
CA LEU A 646 11.54 -0.06 2.52
C LEU A 646 12.49 -0.70 3.54
N ALA A 647 12.80 -2.00 3.39
CA ALA A 647 13.79 -2.67 4.23
C ALA A 647 15.19 -2.03 4.11
N LEU A 648 15.68 -1.83 2.88
CA LEU A 648 16.98 -1.20 2.60
C LEU A 648 17.09 0.24 3.14
N ALA A 649 16.00 1.01 3.14
CA ALA A 649 15.97 2.36 3.72
C ALA A 649 16.00 2.33 5.25
N LEU A 650 15.27 1.40 5.88
CA LEU A 650 15.25 1.21 7.33
C LEU A 650 16.60 0.73 7.88
N GLU A 651 17.30 -0.16 7.18
CA GLU A 651 18.64 -0.62 7.57
C GLU A 651 19.72 0.49 7.52
N GLN A 652 19.44 1.60 6.83
CA GLN A 652 20.31 2.77 6.76
C GLN A 652 19.95 3.86 7.80
N CYS A 653 18.87 3.71 8.56
CA CYS A 653 18.40 4.71 9.52
C CYS A 653 19.04 4.52 10.92
N GLU A 654 19.77 5.53 11.43
CA GLU A 654 20.52 5.41 12.70
C GLU A 654 19.66 5.13 13.95
N ASP A 655 18.36 5.47 13.93
CA ASP A 655 17.42 5.22 15.03
C ASP A 655 16.79 3.80 14.99
N VAL A 656 16.90 3.08 13.86
CA VAL A 656 16.41 1.70 13.70
C VAL A 656 17.40 0.72 14.31
N LYS A 657 16.90 -0.19 15.16
CA LYS A 657 17.70 -1.21 15.86
C LYS A 657 17.62 -2.59 15.22
N SER A 658 16.51 -2.88 14.54
CA SER A 658 16.23 -4.17 13.92
C SER A 658 15.26 -4.04 12.75
N VAL A 659 15.57 -4.77 11.68
CA VAL A 659 14.68 -5.04 10.55
C VAL A 659 14.66 -6.55 10.36
N GLU A 660 13.48 -7.17 10.45
CA GLU A 660 13.24 -8.56 10.04
C GLU A 660 12.51 -8.53 8.70
N PHE A 661 13.25 -8.62 7.59
CA PHE A 661 12.71 -8.65 6.23
C PHE A 661 12.74 -10.06 5.65
N GLU A 662 11.59 -10.57 5.21
CA GLU A 662 11.46 -11.90 4.58
C GLU A 662 10.54 -11.87 3.37
N THR A 663 11.03 -12.39 2.25
CA THR A 663 10.23 -12.73 1.07
C THR A 663 9.97 -14.23 1.07
N VAL A 664 8.69 -14.63 1.06
CA VAL A 664 8.28 -16.02 1.31
C VAL A 664 7.81 -16.69 0.02
N TRP A 665 8.53 -17.72 -0.39
CA TRP A 665 8.28 -18.50 -1.61
C TRP A 665 6.97 -19.31 -1.55
N ASN A 666 6.33 -19.56 -2.70
CA ASN A 666 5.05 -20.28 -2.80
C ASN A 666 3.94 -19.65 -1.93
N GLN A 667 4.01 -18.34 -1.67
CA GLN A 667 2.99 -17.55 -0.98
C GLN A 667 2.72 -16.27 -1.77
N ALA A 668 1.43 -15.93 -1.88
CA ALA A 668 0.91 -14.75 -2.56
C ALA A 668 0.52 -13.67 -1.52
N HIS A 669 -0.41 -12.78 -1.86
CA HIS A 669 -0.83 -11.65 -1.02
C HIS A 669 -1.53 -12.10 0.28
N THR A 670 -0.79 -12.22 1.38
CA THR A 670 -1.29 -12.72 2.68
C THR A 670 -0.40 -12.26 3.83
N THR A 671 -0.71 -12.60 5.09
CA THR A 671 0.27 -12.46 6.18
C THR A 671 1.33 -13.56 6.07
N ALA A 672 2.28 -13.35 5.18
CA ALA A 672 3.25 -14.36 4.79
C ALA A 672 4.21 -14.73 5.93
N GLU A 673 4.42 -16.02 6.13
CA GLU A 673 5.31 -16.54 7.18
C GLU A 673 6.05 -17.76 6.66
N ARG A 674 7.37 -17.82 6.88
CA ARG A 674 8.21 -18.97 6.51
C ARG A 674 7.75 -20.26 7.17
N THR A 675 7.44 -20.19 8.47
CA THR A 675 6.87 -21.29 9.26
C THR A 675 5.95 -20.74 10.36
N GLY A 676 5.05 -21.57 10.90
CA GLY A 676 4.20 -21.18 12.02
C GLY A 676 2.90 -20.47 11.59
N ASN A 677 2.50 -19.44 12.34
CA ASN A 677 1.36 -18.57 12.01
C ASN A 677 1.67 -17.13 12.44
N SER A 678 1.10 -16.16 11.72
CA SER A 678 1.42 -14.73 11.88
C SER A 678 1.15 -14.18 13.27
N THR A 679 0.03 -14.53 13.91
CA THR A 679 -0.28 -14.14 15.30
C THR A 679 0.81 -14.59 16.28
N THR A 680 1.22 -15.86 16.21
CA THR A 680 2.26 -16.42 17.11
C THR A 680 3.64 -15.83 16.81
N ASN A 681 3.97 -15.63 15.54
CA ASN A 681 5.25 -15.08 15.13
C ASN A 681 5.38 -13.58 15.52
N PHE A 682 4.32 -12.78 15.30
CA PHE A 682 4.25 -11.39 15.74
C PHE A 682 4.35 -11.26 17.26
N ILE A 683 3.64 -12.09 18.03
CA ILE A 683 3.78 -12.13 19.49
C ILE A 683 5.23 -12.49 19.89
N SER A 684 5.85 -13.47 19.24
CA SER A 684 7.25 -13.82 19.49
C SER A 684 8.21 -12.68 19.15
N TRP A 685 7.94 -11.90 18.11
CA TRP A 685 8.76 -10.76 17.69
C TRP A 685 8.61 -9.56 18.64
N VAL A 686 7.38 -9.19 19.03
CA VAL A 686 7.14 -8.14 20.03
C VAL A 686 7.82 -8.52 21.36
N ASP A 687 7.71 -9.78 21.79
CA ASP A 687 8.43 -10.27 22.98
C ASP A 687 9.96 -10.11 22.86
N GLN A 688 10.55 -10.39 21.70
CA GLN A 688 11.99 -10.20 21.46
C GLN A 688 12.43 -8.73 21.49
N CYS A 689 11.54 -7.80 21.14
CA CYS A 689 11.86 -6.36 21.13
C CYS A 689 11.92 -5.74 22.54
N VAL A 690 11.28 -6.33 23.56
CA VAL A 690 10.99 -5.63 24.84
C VAL A 690 11.16 -6.43 26.15
N LYS A 691 11.66 -7.68 26.11
CA LYS A 691 11.90 -8.54 27.31
C LYS A 691 13.37 -8.64 27.75
#